data_AF-A0A8E0RTQ6-F1
#
_entry.id   AF-A0A8E0RTQ6-F1
#
_cell.length_a   1.000
_cell.length_b   1.000
_cell.length_c   1.000
_cell.angle_alpha   90.00
_cell.angle_beta   90.00
_cell.angle_gamma   90.00
#
_symmetry.space_group_name_H-M   'P 1'
#
loop_
_entity.id
_entity.type
_entity.pdbx_description
1 polymer ?
#
loop_
_entity_poly.entity_id
_entity_poly.type
_entity_poly.pdbx_seq_one_letter_code
_entity_poly.pdbx_strand_id
1 'polypeptide(L)'
;MPHPHRPHPHHPNPGDLHPLPPPPPPHHHHHHCEQCFSASSQNIFLLFIVSATIFYTDFPPRRQHSIQSLSAHSCPNFGSQLHRFGVTRPAGAFFDQTGKHRLYPCVAHALLYDQTHDNQSVAEKHCAFNFLPLSALCALACCAIGSTRGYDEMVPHNVDVVTETRYYSRWPETISDQTGLVEAKSMLNELHSWLSYQGFSETYVDQVTENVIAITRICPQTRESIVIVAHCAFHQGVVDGGHRDFHPIELGGYVNRLLFEIQTVYNCADRPEAHFKRHTNYINGLSDVKFSVLANTEGKSSRMFRVERFTNAQGIPLDQLHFHNFPPGSIVVVSVRLTEIQEKALSSLHELMRSQFSHRLMRQRLSIGMGRGKNAYMPRMLPSETSVLEPNELRTQVSNLNLVELNWALFRCEAEERVEEPYAGAYDIPDFGKLCYCGFQSIASVLEDVRSKNDLGHPVCGHLRNGDWLAHYLAQRLCSLPPNSKGILTEDLVKTGKILHTIFSHLKDLPRYLTPAYFEALVTAVRDLMANETTHRMANWIRGCSSLVKRLALATNQFYGYIGNCVLPPAIPLLPAEMGPQSLPMAGVPLRCSLSAGLPHFAEGMWRCWGRDTFIALRGCMLLTERFDEAASIILSYASLVRHGLIPNLTGEGQGVHPRYNCRDAVWFWLYAVMCYDNVIKNSEDVISTRSPEDSETNSSYSAPQVNTHSAAGGSRLSWIPLAARSQSILERPVWRWFPSDMASGWPVEKPERRNSVISSRVQPLHEIIQEVLQRHVSGIQFTERNAGPNLDEHMQPEGFNITISVDPNTGFPCGGNAFNCGTWMDKMGSSDRAGNRGKPATPRDGSAVELVGLVHAVVSWLDQMHHTSSPTGGSCYPHSGVQLSDGKFFTWSDWLDRLQRNFERYFWIPSDTTDPSLVYNRGIYRDSVGSSAGYTDNQLRPNFLVTMVVAPKLFTPKRAWQALEIAKEKLAGPLGMRTLSENDMAYRGNYDNSNDGTDYAIARGFNYHQVGTNIHKQASRLISAGYNFARVRALVCLTFWFR
;
A
#
# COMPACT_ATOMS: atom_id res chain seq x y z
N MET A 1 -44.63 -10.95 -26.21
CA MET A 1 -46.09 -10.71 -26.14
C MET A 1 -46.41 -10.05 -24.81
N PRO A 2 -47.30 -9.04 -24.80
CA PRO A 2 -47.24 -7.95 -23.81
C PRO A 2 -48.60 -7.61 -23.14
N HIS A 3 -48.54 -6.60 -22.26
CA HIS A 3 -49.57 -5.57 -21.97
C HIS A 3 -50.72 -5.91 -20.98
N PRO A 4 -51.51 -4.92 -20.49
CA PRO A 4 -51.26 -3.49 -20.09
C PRO A 4 -52.16 -3.03 -18.87
N HIS A 5 -51.99 -1.88 -18.18
CA HIS A 5 -52.52 -0.50 -18.41
C HIS A 5 -52.24 0.33 -17.11
N ARG A 6 -51.53 1.47 -17.03
CA ARG A 6 -51.82 2.93 -17.32
C ARG A 6 -53.06 3.54 -16.63
N PRO A 7 -53.15 4.87 -16.31
CA PRO A 7 -52.28 6.03 -16.63
C PRO A 7 -52.06 7.15 -15.54
N HIS A 8 -51.16 8.11 -15.84
CA HIS A 8 -50.91 9.47 -15.27
C HIS A 8 -52.02 10.51 -15.66
N PRO A 9 -51.99 11.89 -15.46
CA PRO A 9 -50.92 12.84 -15.02
C PRO A 9 -51.34 14.09 -14.16
N HIS A 10 -50.38 14.91 -13.69
CA HIS A 10 -50.23 16.37 -13.98
C HIS A 10 -49.29 17.14 -13.00
N HIS A 11 -48.38 17.94 -13.57
CA HIS A 11 -47.45 18.93 -12.97
C HIS A 11 -48.10 20.34 -12.87
N PRO A 12 -47.59 21.29 -12.06
CA PRO A 12 -46.56 22.25 -12.53
C PRO A 12 -45.48 22.68 -11.50
N ASN A 13 -44.36 23.22 -12.01
CA ASN A 13 -43.23 23.89 -11.32
C ASN A 13 -43.59 25.35 -10.88
N PRO A 14 -42.63 26.28 -10.62
CA PRO A 14 -41.83 26.51 -9.40
C PRO A 14 -42.01 27.96 -8.87
N GLY A 15 -41.61 28.29 -7.63
CA GLY A 15 -41.51 29.70 -7.22
C GLY A 15 -41.42 29.94 -5.71
N ASP A 16 -40.50 30.83 -5.34
CA ASP A 16 -40.40 31.62 -4.11
C ASP A 16 -39.90 30.93 -2.82
N LEU A 17 -38.57 30.93 -2.67
CA LEU A 17 -37.89 30.87 -1.37
C LEU A 17 -37.32 32.25 -1.04
N HIS A 18 -37.87 32.89 0.01
CA HIS A 18 -37.26 34.01 0.72
C HIS A 18 -37.16 33.69 2.23
N PRO A 19 -36.23 34.34 2.96
CA PRO A 19 -35.46 33.73 4.05
C PRO A 19 -36.06 33.95 5.45
N LEU A 20 -35.81 33.00 6.35
CA LEU A 20 -36.04 33.15 7.80
C LEU A 20 -34.86 33.89 8.47
N PRO A 21 -35.10 34.70 9.52
CA PRO A 21 -34.12 35.60 10.13
C PRO A 21 -33.17 34.90 11.12
N PRO A 22 -32.01 35.53 11.47
CA PRO A 22 -31.00 34.92 12.34
C PRO A 22 -31.38 34.98 13.83
N PRO A 23 -30.82 34.10 14.68
CA PRO A 23 -31.06 34.12 16.12
C PRO A 23 -30.24 35.23 16.81
N PRO A 24 -30.72 35.78 17.95
CA PRO A 24 -30.02 36.84 18.68
C PRO A 24 -28.86 36.29 19.54
N PRO A 25 -27.87 37.14 19.91
CA PRO A 25 -26.66 36.74 20.63
C PRO A 25 -26.90 36.59 22.15
N PRO A 26 -26.01 35.89 22.88
CA PRO A 26 -26.21 35.61 24.30
C PRO A 26 -25.75 36.79 25.17
N HIS A 27 -26.64 37.30 26.01
CA HIS A 27 -26.27 38.22 27.09
C HIS A 27 -25.93 37.43 28.36
N HIS A 28 -24.70 37.64 28.84
CA HIS A 28 -24.28 37.33 30.19
C HIS A 28 -25.07 38.16 31.21
N HIS A 29 -25.65 37.52 32.22
CA HIS A 29 -25.76 38.12 33.55
C HIS A 29 -25.71 37.05 34.64
N HIS A 30 -24.65 37.14 35.46
CA HIS A 30 -24.58 36.58 36.80
C HIS A 30 -25.65 37.25 37.68
N HIS A 31 -26.48 36.47 38.34
CA HIS A 31 -27.00 36.82 39.67
C HIS A 31 -27.25 35.56 40.50
N HIS A 32 -26.71 35.60 41.72
CA HIS A 32 -26.95 34.68 42.81
C HIS A 32 -28.45 34.51 43.09
N CYS A 33 -28.89 33.27 43.30
CA CYS A 33 -30.08 32.98 44.11
C CYS A 33 -29.87 31.62 44.81
N GLU A 34 -29.40 31.69 46.05
CA GLU A 34 -29.65 30.66 47.06
C GLU A 34 -31.14 30.70 47.44
N GLN A 35 -31.67 29.53 47.81
CA GLN A 35 -33.02 29.29 48.35
C GLN A 35 -34.16 29.16 47.31
N CYS A 36 -34.44 27.92 46.92
CA CYS A 36 -35.76 27.25 47.05
C CYS A 36 -35.83 26.06 46.09
N PHE A 37 -35.57 24.84 46.57
CA PHE A 37 -36.05 23.62 45.92
C PHE A 37 -36.52 22.63 46.99
N SER A 38 -37.75 22.84 47.48
CA SER A 38 -38.58 21.75 47.98
C SER A 38 -39.26 21.11 46.77
N ALA A 39 -38.56 20.18 46.10
CA ALA A 39 -39.15 19.41 45.00
C ALA A 39 -39.72 18.10 45.52
N SER A 40 -41.04 17.99 45.49
CA SER A 40 -41.81 16.77 45.66
C SER A 40 -41.33 15.65 44.71
N SER A 41 -41.38 14.43 45.21
CA SER A 41 -40.92 13.15 44.65
C SER A 41 -41.41 12.79 43.23
N GLN A 42 -42.29 13.58 42.60
CA GLN A 42 -42.76 13.37 41.24
C GLN A 42 -41.89 14.03 40.15
N ASN A 43 -41.12 15.09 40.47
CA ASN A 43 -40.30 15.77 39.46
C ASN A 43 -38.95 15.08 39.18
N ILE A 44 -38.45 14.25 40.10
CA ILE A 44 -37.27 13.40 39.86
C ILE A 44 -37.61 12.25 38.91
N PHE A 45 -38.85 11.75 38.94
CA PHE A 45 -39.32 10.69 38.04
C PHE A 45 -39.45 11.19 36.60
N LEU A 46 -39.85 12.45 36.37
CA LEU A 46 -39.87 13.04 35.04
C LEU A 46 -38.46 13.36 34.49
N LEU A 47 -37.49 13.73 35.32
CA LEU A 47 -36.09 13.91 34.91
C LEU A 47 -35.38 12.58 34.57
N PHE A 48 -35.76 11.49 35.26
CA PHE A 48 -35.35 10.14 34.91
C PHE A 48 -35.97 9.67 33.61
N ILE A 49 -37.26 9.97 33.37
CA ILE A 49 -37.92 9.64 32.10
C ILE A 49 -37.39 10.50 30.96
N VAL A 50 -37.10 11.79 31.15
CA VAL A 50 -36.54 12.63 30.07
C VAL A 50 -35.08 12.30 29.77
N SER A 51 -34.25 11.91 30.76
CA SER A 51 -32.90 11.39 30.48
C SER A 51 -32.93 9.99 29.87
N ALA A 52 -33.81 9.10 30.32
CA ALA A 52 -34.00 7.79 29.68
C ALA A 52 -34.59 7.92 28.27
N THR A 53 -35.45 8.91 28.02
CA THR A 53 -36.08 9.12 26.70
C THR A 53 -35.13 9.81 25.72
N ILE A 54 -34.28 10.74 26.16
CA ILE A 54 -33.22 11.31 25.29
C ILE A 54 -32.17 10.23 24.92
N PHE A 55 -31.98 9.21 25.76
CA PHE A 55 -31.18 8.02 25.40
C PHE A 55 -31.93 7.00 24.50
N TYR A 56 -33.26 7.07 24.41
CA TYR A 56 -34.08 6.11 23.65
C TYR A 56 -34.59 6.63 22.29
N THR A 57 -34.55 7.94 22.01
CA THR A 57 -35.17 8.48 20.79
C THR A 57 -34.27 8.63 19.56
N ASP A 58 -32.94 8.50 19.67
CA ASP A 58 -32.02 8.64 18.52
C ASP A 58 -31.10 7.44 18.25
N PHE A 59 -31.23 6.34 19.00
CA PHE A 59 -30.40 5.15 18.80
C PHE A 59 -31.22 3.85 18.76
N PRO A 60 -31.05 2.98 17.75
CA PRO A 60 -31.84 1.75 17.64
C PRO A 60 -31.56 0.76 18.79
N PRO A 61 -32.58 -0.02 19.22
CA PRO A 61 -32.74 -0.48 20.62
C PRO A 61 -31.98 -1.77 21.03
N ARG A 62 -30.83 -2.09 20.45
CA ARG A 62 -30.06 -3.30 20.83
C ARG A 62 -28.54 -3.11 20.77
N ARG A 63 -27.95 -2.24 21.62
CA ARG A 63 -26.48 -1.98 21.55
C ARG A 63 -25.72 -1.87 22.88
N GLN A 64 -26.26 -2.33 24.00
CA GLN A 64 -25.48 -2.48 25.23
C GLN A 64 -25.63 -3.88 25.83
N HIS A 65 -24.50 -4.56 26.07
CA HIS A 65 -24.47 -5.83 26.80
C HIS A 65 -24.16 -5.55 28.28
N SER A 66 -25.04 -6.01 29.16
CA SER A 66 -24.81 -5.99 30.60
C SER A 66 -23.79 -7.05 30.99
N ILE A 67 -22.72 -6.64 31.66
CA ILE A 67 -21.65 -7.51 32.16
C ILE A 67 -21.58 -7.32 33.66
N GLN A 68 -21.44 -8.41 34.41
CA GLN A 68 -21.55 -8.39 35.86
C GLN A 68 -20.21 -8.77 36.47
N SER A 69 -19.62 -7.94 37.33
CA SER A 69 -18.35 -8.24 37.99
C SER A 69 -18.47 -9.52 38.84
N LEU A 70 -19.63 -9.71 39.47
CA LEU A 70 -19.96 -10.90 40.23
C LEU A 70 -20.16 -12.16 39.38
N SER A 71 -20.11 -12.10 38.05
CA SER A 71 -20.00 -13.34 37.25
C SER A 71 -18.62 -13.98 37.36
N ALA A 72 -17.60 -13.21 37.75
CA ALA A 72 -16.24 -13.69 37.89
C ALA A 72 -16.07 -14.57 39.15
N HIS A 73 -15.47 -15.73 38.95
CA HIS A 73 -15.17 -16.71 40.01
C HIS A 73 -13.78 -16.49 40.65
N SER A 74 -12.96 -15.60 40.10
CA SER A 74 -11.62 -15.28 40.60
C SER A 74 -11.15 -13.91 40.10
N CYS A 75 -10.13 -13.35 40.76
CA CYS A 75 -9.52 -12.09 40.36
C CYS A 75 -9.02 -12.12 38.89
N PRO A 76 -8.23 -13.14 38.46
CA PRO A 76 -7.78 -13.22 37.05
C PRO A 76 -8.93 -13.32 36.04
N ASN A 77 -10.03 -13.98 36.40
CA ASN A 77 -11.21 -14.03 35.55
C ASN A 77 -11.83 -12.64 35.39
N PHE A 78 -11.94 -11.86 36.48
CA PHE A 78 -12.44 -10.50 36.41
C PHE A 78 -11.51 -9.58 35.61
N GLY A 79 -10.19 -9.67 35.80
CA GLY A 79 -9.20 -8.96 34.99
C GLY A 79 -9.36 -9.23 33.49
N SER A 80 -9.62 -10.49 33.11
CA SER A 80 -9.89 -10.87 31.71
C SER A 80 -11.18 -10.26 31.16
N GLN A 81 -12.25 -10.18 31.97
CA GLN A 81 -13.49 -9.50 31.58
C GLN A 81 -13.26 -8.00 31.38
N LEU A 82 -12.53 -7.35 32.29
CA LEU A 82 -12.16 -5.94 32.18
C LEU A 82 -11.32 -5.69 30.93
N HIS A 83 -10.32 -6.54 30.65
CA HIS A 83 -9.52 -6.44 29.43
C HIS A 83 -10.37 -6.54 28.16
N ARG A 84 -11.38 -7.41 28.14
CA ARG A 84 -12.22 -7.63 26.96
C ARG A 84 -13.28 -6.55 26.74
N PHE A 85 -13.89 -6.06 27.81
CA PHE A 85 -15.10 -5.24 27.73
C PHE A 85 -14.97 -3.85 28.36
N GLY A 86 -14.00 -3.68 29.24
CA GLY A 86 -13.62 -2.41 29.86
C GLY A 86 -12.52 -1.67 29.11
N VAL A 87 -12.07 -2.17 27.95
CA VAL A 87 -11.03 -1.55 27.12
C VAL A 87 -11.62 -1.15 25.78
N THR A 88 -11.40 0.11 25.38
CA THR A 88 -11.73 0.53 24.00
C THR A 88 -10.57 0.30 23.05
N ARG A 89 -9.34 0.59 23.51
CA ARG A 89 -8.09 0.39 22.76
C ARG A 89 -6.98 -0.08 23.71
N PRO A 90 -6.11 -1.02 23.31
CA PRO A 90 -4.95 -1.36 24.12
C PRO A 90 -3.95 -0.19 24.16
N ALA A 91 -3.11 -0.14 25.21
CA ALA A 91 -2.00 0.80 25.31
C ALA A 91 -1.09 0.73 24.07
N GLY A 92 -0.82 1.87 23.44
CA GLY A 92 0.01 1.96 22.24
C GLY A 92 -0.69 1.52 20.94
N ALA A 93 -2.02 1.44 20.93
CA ALA A 93 -2.79 1.14 19.72
C ALA A 93 -2.49 2.10 18.56
N PHE A 94 -2.50 1.58 17.33
CA PHE A 94 -2.27 2.37 16.13
C PHE A 94 -3.32 3.47 15.90
N PHE A 95 -2.94 4.54 15.23
CA PHE A 95 -3.82 5.68 14.96
C PHE A 95 -4.87 5.37 13.90
N ASP A 96 -6.05 5.99 14.05
CA ASP A 96 -7.05 5.99 12.99
C ASP A 96 -6.57 6.88 11.83
N GLN A 97 -6.81 6.45 10.58
CA GLN A 97 -6.45 7.25 9.41
C GLN A 97 -7.37 8.47 9.28
N THR A 98 -6.78 9.67 9.25
CA THR A 98 -7.50 10.92 9.00
C THR A 98 -8.18 10.90 7.63
N GLY A 99 -9.44 11.33 7.58
CA GLY A 99 -10.17 11.53 6.32
C GLY A 99 -10.91 10.29 5.78
N LYS A 100 -10.77 9.12 6.41
CA LYS A 100 -11.56 7.92 6.11
C LYS A 100 -11.95 7.21 7.41
N HIS A 101 -12.92 7.77 8.15
CA HIS A 101 -13.58 7.03 9.23
C HIS A 101 -14.36 5.88 8.62
N ARG A 102 -13.72 4.71 8.54
CA ARG A 102 -14.36 3.48 8.09
C ARG A 102 -15.19 2.93 9.24
N LEU A 103 -16.44 2.61 8.95
CA LEU A 103 -17.30 1.91 9.89
C LEU A 103 -16.88 0.44 9.94
N TYR A 104 -16.17 0.04 11.00
CA TYR A 104 -15.81 -1.35 11.24
C TYR A 104 -16.79 -2.01 12.20
N PRO A 105 -17.03 -3.33 12.08
CA PRO A 105 -17.66 -4.06 13.17
C PRO A 105 -16.78 -3.96 14.42
N CYS A 106 -17.38 -3.59 15.54
CA CYS A 106 -16.72 -3.52 16.84
C CYS A 106 -17.51 -4.34 17.87
N VAL A 107 -16.86 -4.66 19.01
CA VAL A 107 -17.56 -5.22 20.16
C VAL A 107 -18.62 -4.20 20.60
N ALA A 108 -19.86 -4.65 20.77
CA ALA A 108 -20.94 -3.79 21.23
C ALA A 108 -20.59 -3.19 22.60
N HIS A 109 -21.00 -1.94 22.82
CA HIS A 109 -20.68 -1.22 24.05
C HIS A 109 -21.14 -2.01 25.28
N ALA A 110 -20.29 -2.06 26.31
CA ALA A 110 -20.62 -2.75 27.56
C ALA A 110 -21.22 -1.78 28.59
N LEU A 111 -22.13 -2.31 29.41
CA LEU A 111 -22.54 -1.71 30.68
C LEU A 111 -22.07 -2.66 31.79
N LEU A 112 -21.05 -2.25 32.53
CA LEU A 112 -20.41 -3.05 33.55
C LEU A 112 -21.01 -2.77 34.93
N TYR A 113 -21.64 -3.78 35.53
CA TYR A 113 -22.16 -3.71 36.89
C TYR A 113 -21.13 -4.23 37.88
N ASP A 114 -20.91 -3.50 38.96
CA ASP A 114 -20.29 -4.09 40.15
C ASP A 114 -21.20 -5.20 40.70
N GLN A 115 -22.46 -4.90 41.00
CA GLN A 115 -23.48 -5.86 41.38
C GLN A 115 -24.82 -5.49 40.73
N THR A 116 -25.50 -6.48 40.15
CA THR A 116 -26.90 -6.32 39.71
C THR A 116 -27.88 -6.69 40.84
N HIS A 117 -29.15 -6.34 40.67
CA HIS A 117 -30.19 -6.73 41.62
C HIS A 117 -30.48 -8.24 41.66
N ASP A 118 -30.04 -9.00 40.66
CA ASP A 118 -30.21 -10.47 40.59
C ASP A 118 -29.03 -11.23 41.21
N ASN A 119 -27.93 -10.54 41.55
CA ASN A 119 -26.75 -11.18 42.11
C ASN A 119 -26.89 -11.38 43.63
N GLN A 120 -26.29 -12.46 44.14
CA GLN A 120 -25.95 -12.56 45.56
C GLN A 120 -25.14 -11.35 46.01
N SER A 121 -25.23 -10.98 47.29
CA SER A 121 -24.40 -9.89 47.82
C SER A 121 -22.91 -10.21 47.65
N VAL A 122 -22.06 -9.21 47.40
CA VAL A 122 -20.60 -9.38 47.41
C VAL A 122 -20.13 -10.05 48.72
N ALA A 123 -20.76 -9.75 49.85
CA ALA A 123 -20.44 -10.37 51.15
C ALA A 123 -20.73 -11.88 51.16
N GLU A 124 -21.79 -12.32 50.48
CA GLU A 124 -22.17 -13.73 50.37
C GLU A 124 -21.29 -14.47 49.37
N LYS A 125 -21.04 -13.88 48.19
CA LYS A 125 -20.32 -14.54 47.11
C LYS A 125 -18.80 -14.54 47.32
N HIS A 126 -18.27 -13.44 47.83
CA HIS A 126 -16.85 -13.21 48.07
C HIS A 126 -16.62 -12.97 49.57
N CYS A 127 -16.44 -11.70 49.97
CA CYS A 127 -16.45 -11.21 51.34
C CYS A 127 -16.68 -9.68 51.35
N ALA A 128 -17.03 -9.12 52.51
CA ALA A 128 -17.25 -7.68 52.69
C ALA A 128 -16.07 -6.78 52.26
N PHE A 129 -14.82 -7.27 52.26
CA PHE A 129 -13.67 -6.47 51.82
C PHE A 129 -13.62 -6.25 50.30
N ASN A 130 -14.41 -6.98 49.50
CA ASN A 130 -14.34 -6.90 48.05
C ASN A 130 -15.24 -5.81 47.44
N PHE A 131 -16.12 -5.16 48.21
CA PHE A 131 -17.01 -4.09 47.72
C PHE A 131 -16.24 -2.89 47.12
N LEU A 132 -15.15 -2.48 47.78
CA LEU A 132 -14.32 -1.37 47.34
C LEU A 132 -13.47 -1.71 46.09
N PRO A 133 -12.66 -2.80 46.09
CA PRO A 133 -11.89 -3.20 44.91
C PRO A 133 -12.72 -3.36 43.65
N LEU A 134 -13.89 -4.02 43.72
CA LEU A 134 -14.76 -4.22 42.56
C LEU A 134 -15.29 -2.88 42.00
N SER A 135 -15.68 -1.95 42.88
CA SER A 135 -16.10 -0.61 42.48
C SER A 135 -14.99 0.16 41.78
N ALA A 136 -13.77 0.07 42.30
CA ALA A 136 -12.62 0.79 41.78
C ALA A 136 -12.21 0.30 40.39
N LEU A 137 -12.17 -1.04 40.22
CA LEU A 137 -11.87 -1.67 38.94
C LEU A 137 -12.95 -1.37 37.89
N CYS A 138 -14.23 -1.37 38.27
CA CYS A 138 -15.31 -0.93 37.38
C CYS A 138 -15.15 0.54 36.98
N ALA A 139 -14.87 1.42 37.94
CA ALA A 139 -14.72 2.86 37.69
C ALA A 139 -13.58 3.19 36.70
N LEU A 140 -12.53 2.37 36.62
CA LEU A 140 -11.47 2.58 35.64
C LEU A 140 -11.75 2.01 34.25
N ALA A 141 -12.75 1.12 34.11
CA ALA A 141 -13.16 0.61 32.83
C ALA A 141 -13.61 1.74 31.89
N CYS A 142 -13.25 1.63 30.61
CA CYS A 142 -13.63 2.56 29.55
C CYS A 142 -14.99 2.16 28.93
N CYS A 143 -16.00 1.94 29.78
CA CYS A 143 -17.36 1.59 29.40
C CYS A 143 -18.36 2.22 30.39
N ALA A 144 -19.67 2.10 30.14
CA ALA A 144 -20.66 2.57 31.11
C ALA A 144 -20.60 1.67 32.36
N ILE A 145 -20.82 2.23 33.55
CA ILE A 145 -20.84 1.49 34.82
C ILE A 145 -22.19 1.59 35.51
N GLY A 146 -22.55 0.57 36.29
CA GLY A 146 -23.79 0.52 37.06
C GLY A 146 -23.63 -0.20 38.39
N SER A 147 -24.53 0.09 39.33
CA SER A 147 -24.60 -0.56 40.64
C SER A 147 -26.05 -0.70 41.08
N THR A 148 -26.34 -1.70 41.92
CA THR A 148 -27.65 -1.87 42.54
C THR A 148 -27.77 -1.11 43.85
N ARG A 149 -28.97 -0.62 44.17
CA ARG A 149 -29.25 0.01 45.46
C ARG A 149 -29.04 -0.99 46.59
N GLY A 150 -28.33 -0.60 47.64
CA GLY A 150 -27.89 -1.48 48.73
C GLY A 150 -26.42 -1.92 48.62
N TYR A 151 -25.81 -1.82 47.43
CA TYR A 151 -24.38 -2.11 47.25
C TYR A 151 -23.52 -1.08 48.01
N ASP A 152 -23.79 0.22 47.80
CA ASP A 152 -23.04 1.30 48.42
C ASP A 152 -23.24 1.34 49.95
N GLU A 153 -24.42 0.94 50.44
CA GLU A 153 -24.67 0.73 51.86
C GLU A 153 -23.98 -0.51 52.44
N MET A 154 -23.35 -1.35 51.61
CA MET A 154 -22.77 -2.64 51.98
C MET A 154 -23.79 -3.61 52.60
N VAL A 155 -24.95 -3.78 51.96
CA VAL A 155 -25.94 -4.76 52.39
C VAL A 155 -25.36 -6.18 52.23
N PRO A 156 -25.19 -6.95 53.32
CA PRO A 156 -24.41 -8.19 53.28
C PRO A 156 -25.24 -9.42 52.85
N HIS A 157 -26.48 -9.23 52.43
CA HIS A 157 -27.39 -10.30 52.02
C HIS A 157 -28.08 -9.96 50.70
N ASN A 158 -28.50 -10.98 49.96
CA ASN A 158 -29.32 -10.77 48.77
C ASN A 158 -30.67 -10.11 49.15
N VAL A 159 -31.04 -9.06 48.41
CA VAL A 159 -32.32 -8.35 48.55
C VAL A 159 -33.30 -8.98 47.57
N ASP A 160 -34.09 -9.95 48.06
CA ASP A 160 -35.01 -10.72 47.22
C ASP A 160 -36.19 -9.86 46.76
N VAL A 161 -36.34 -9.72 45.43
CA VAL A 161 -37.35 -8.85 44.80
C VAL A 161 -38.80 -9.30 45.00
N VAL A 162 -39.03 -10.50 45.54
CA VAL A 162 -40.37 -11.07 45.78
C VAL A 162 -40.75 -11.00 47.26
N THR A 163 -39.80 -11.30 48.13
CA THR A 163 -40.05 -11.55 49.56
C THR A 163 -39.61 -10.40 50.46
N GLU A 164 -38.76 -9.49 49.99
CA GLU A 164 -38.35 -8.34 50.79
C GLU A 164 -39.46 -7.29 50.86
N THR A 165 -39.91 -6.99 52.07
CA THR A 165 -40.97 -6.00 52.33
C THR A 165 -40.47 -4.73 52.99
N ARG A 166 -39.20 -4.68 53.42
CA ARG A 166 -38.61 -3.51 54.08
C ARG A 166 -38.23 -2.44 53.05
N TYR A 167 -38.35 -1.18 53.42
CA TYR A 167 -37.89 -0.06 52.58
C TYR A 167 -36.37 0.06 52.60
N TYR A 168 -35.77 0.58 51.52
CA TYR A 168 -34.37 1.01 51.57
C TYR A 168 -34.19 2.15 52.57
N SER A 169 -33.00 2.21 53.17
CA SER A 169 -32.60 3.32 54.03
C SER A 169 -32.67 4.66 53.26
N ARG A 170 -33.18 5.69 53.94
CA ARG A 170 -33.44 7.05 53.43
C ARG A 170 -32.30 8.03 53.72
N TRP A 171 -31.93 8.82 52.71
CA TRP A 171 -30.97 9.92 52.82
C TRP A 171 -31.65 11.25 53.24
N PRO A 172 -31.02 12.11 54.07
CA PRO A 172 -29.81 11.88 54.88
C PRO A 172 -30.11 11.27 56.27
N GLU A 173 -31.38 10.91 56.53
CA GLU A 173 -31.88 10.56 57.87
C GLU A 173 -31.24 9.28 58.45
N THR A 174 -31.09 8.24 57.61
CA THR A 174 -30.59 6.91 58.02
C THR A 174 -29.29 6.52 57.32
N ILE A 175 -28.94 7.22 56.25
CA ILE A 175 -27.66 7.11 55.55
C ILE A 175 -27.11 8.50 55.27
N SER A 176 -25.80 8.61 55.30
CA SER A 176 -25.03 9.82 55.01
C SER A 176 -23.85 9.49 54.11
N ASP A 177 -23.05 10.51 53.78
CA ASP A 177 -21.81 10.36 53.02
C ASP A 177 -20.82 9.42 53.70
N GLN A 178 -20.84 9.34 55.04
CA GLN A 178 -19.98 8.43 55.83
C GLN A 178 -20.56 7.00 55.94
N THR A 179 -21.67 6.69 55.27
CA THR A 179 -22.28 5.37 55.32
C THR A 179 -21.71 4.44 54.26
N GLY A 180 -21.17 3.29 54.69
CA GLY A 180 -20.64 2.28 53.80
C GLY A 180 -19.65 2.86 52.79
N LEU A 181 -19.83 2.49 51.52
CA LEU A 181 -18.99 2.87 50.40
C LEU A 181 -19.37 4.23 49.77
N VAL A 182 -20.36 4.97 50.29
CA VAL A 182 -20.96 6.11 49.59
C VAL A 182 -19.94 7.20 49.24
N GLU A 183 -19.13 7.67 50.20
CA GLU A 183 -18.06 8.65 49.93
C GLU A 183 -17.04 8.12 48.90
N ALA A 184 -16.54 6.89 49.11
CA ALA A 184 -15.56 6.27 48.21
C ALA A 184 -16.13 6.09 46.79
N LYS A 185 -17.39 5.68 46.65
CA LYS A 185 -18.06 5.53 45.36
C LYS A 185 -18.25 6.87 44.66
N SER A 186 -18.60 7.93 45.39
CA SER A 186 -18.69 9.28 44.84
C SER A 186 -17.36 9.71 44.21
N MET A 187 -16.24 9.47 44.90
CA MET A 187 -14.90 9.77 44.39
C MET A 187 -14.54 8.95 43.13
N LEU A 188 -14.88 7.66 43.12
CA LEU A 188 -14.66 6.77 41.98
C LEU A 188 -15.52 7.17 40.76
N ASN A 189 -16.77 7.56 40.96
CA ASN A 189 -17.67 8.02 39.88
C ASN A 189 -17.20 9.36 39.29
N GLU A 190 -16.68 10.25 40.13
CA GLU A 190 -16.07 11.50 39.69
C GLU A 190 -14.82 11.25 38.84
N LEU A 191 -13.95 10.34 39.28
CA LEU A 191 -12.79 9.88 38.53
C LEU A 191 -13.20 9.29 37.17
N HIS A 192 -14.18 8.38 37.16
CA HIS A 192 -14.68 7.74 35.94
C HIS A 192 -15.19 8.77 34.92
N SER A 193 -15.99 9.73 35.39
CA SER A 193 -16.55 10.80 34.58
C SER A 193 -15.45 11.68 34.01
N TRP A 194 -14.47 12.05 34.84
CA TRP A 194 -13.34 12.87 34.43
C TRP A 194 -12.44 12.18 33.40
N LEU A 195 -12.08 10.91 33.63
CA LEU A 195 -11.27 10.10 32.69
C LEU A 195 -11.92 10.04 31.30
N SER A 196 -13.23 9.77 31.29
CA SER A 196 -14.02 9.69 30.05
C SER A 196 -14.12 11.04 29.34
N TYR A 197 -14.30 12.13 30.09
CA TYR A 197 -14.32 13.49 29.55
C TYR A 197 -12.95 13.90 28.98
N GLN A 198 -11.87 13.66 29.71
CA GLN A 198 -10.50 13.98 29.30
C GLN A 198 -9.97 13.08 28.17
N GLY A 199 -10.64 11.95 27.89
CA GLY A 199 -10.29 11.09 26.75
C GLY A 199 -9.23 10.05 27.07
N PHE A 200 -9.10 9.65 28.34
CA PHE A 200 -8.37 8.45 28.71
C PHE A 200 -9.12 7.26 28.12
N SER A 201 -8.62 6.68 27.04
CA SER A 201 -9.33 5.63 26.29
C SER A 201 -8.47 4.39 26.03
N GLU A 202 -7.15 4.53 26.10
CA GLU A 202 -6.26 3.38 26.06
C GLU A 202 -6.20 2.71 27.42
N THR A 203 -6.10 1.39 27.47
CA THR A 203 -6.07 0.65 28.72
C THR A 203 -5.07 -0.50 28.68
N TYR A 204 -4.47 -0.77 29.82
CA TYR A 204 -3.63 -1.93 30.09
C TYR A 204 -4.08 -2.54 31.41
N VAL A 205 -4.24 -3.86 31.43
CA VAL A 205 -4.65 -4.62 32.62
C VAL A 205 -3.52 -5.58 32.96
N ASP A 206 -3.06 -5.52 34.19
CA ASP A 206 -1.96 -6.32 34.71
C ASP A 206 -2.39 -7.10 35.94
N GLN A 207 -2.13 -8.41 35.93
CA GLN A 207 -2.42 -9.30 37.04
C GLN A 207 -1.16 -9.47 37.88
N VAL A 208 -1.02 -8.68 38.95
CA VAL A 208 0.20 -8.60 39.75
C VAL A 208 0.39 -9.84 40.64
N THR A 209 -0.68 -10.28 41.30
CA THR A 209 -0.72 -11.52 42.10
C THR A 209 -2.07 -12.21 41.88
N GLU A 210 -2.36 -13.35 42.53
CA GLU A 210 -3.70 -13.97 42.45
C GLU A 210 -4.84 -13.02 42.89
N ASN A 211 -4.57 -12.06 43.79
CA ASN A 211 -5.58 -11.18 44.37
C ASN A 211 -5.35 -9.69 44.09
N VAL A 212 -4.23 -9.30 43.48
CA VAL A 212 -3.92 -7.91 43.16
C VAL A 212 -3.96 -7.69 41.66
N ILE A 213 -4.75 -6.71 41.22
CA ILE A 213 -4.84 -6.26 39.82
C ILE A 213 -4.42 -4.80 39.74
N ALA A 214 -3.66 -4.47 38.72
CA ALA A 214 -3.41 -3.10 38.31
C ALA A 214 -4.10 -2.81 36.96
N ILE A 215 -4.80 -1.68 36.87
CA ILE A 215 -5.35 -1.18 35.62
C ILE A 215 -4.77 0.19 35.36
N THR A 216 -4.21 0.36 34.18
CA THR A 216 -3.68 1.64 33.71
C THR A 216 -4.56 2.16 32.59
N ARG A 217 -5.16 3.34 32.79
CA ARG A 217 -5.91 4.05 31.75
C ARG A 217 -5.08 5.22 31.25
N ILE A 218 -4.90 5.34 29.94
CA ILE A 218 -3.95 6.25 29.30
C ILE A 218 -4.70 7.23 28.40
N CYS A 219 -4.36 8.51 28.49
CA CYS A 219 -4.77 9.55 27.56
C CYS A 219 -3.93 9.45 26.28
N PRO A 220 -4.50 9.12 25.11
CA PRO A 220 -3.69 8.97 23.89
C PRO A 220 -3.07 10.29 23.39
N GLN A 221 -3.62 11.44 23.81
CA GLN A 221 -3.09 12.75 23.46
C GLN A 221 -1.88 13.13 24.30
N THR A 222 -1.99 13.09 25.64
CA THR A 222 -0.92 13.54 26.53
C THR A 222 0.00 12.41 27.00
N ARG A 223 -0.43 11.16 26.84
CA ARG A 223 0.19 9.96 27.42
C ARG A 223 0.31 9.98 28.94
N GLU A 224 -0.37 10.92 29.60
CA GLU A 224 -0.63 10.82 31.04
C GLU A 224 -1.46 9.56 31.30
N SER A 225 -1.13 8.85 32.38
CA SER A 225 -1.79 7.60 32.74
C SER A 225 -2.24 7.61 34.18
N ILE A 226 -3.42 7.05 34.43
CA ILE A 226 -3.93 6.81 35.77
C ILE A 226 -3.86 5.31 36.04
N VAL A 227 -3.14 4.94 37.10
CA VAL A 227 -2.96 3.55 37.53
C VAL A 227 -3.78 3.33 38.78
N ILE A 228 -4.72 2.39 38.74
CA ILE A 228 -5.36 1.84 39.93
C ILE A 228 -4.74 0.49 40.25
N VAL A 229 -4.29 0.32 41.48
CA VAL A 229 -3.91 -0.97 42.05
C VAL A 229 -4.97 -1.34 43.08
N ALA A 230 -5.58 -2.52 42.94
CA ALA A 230 -6.66 -2.99 43.79
C ALA A 230 -6.34 -4.35 44.40
N HIS A 231 -6.36 -4.45 45.73
CA HIS A 231 -6.26 -5.73 46.43
C HIS A 231 -7.67 -6.32 46.63
N CYS A 232 -8.03 -7.24 45.75
CA CYS A 232 -9.32 -7.92 45.79
C CYS A 232 -9.34 -9.01 46.87
N ALA A 233 -10.54 -9.48 47.19
CA ALA A 233 -10.78 -10.53 48.18
C ALA A 233 -11.88 -11.49 47.68
N PHE A 234 -11.53 -12.40 46.76
CA PHE A 234 -12.49 -13.31 46.10
C PHE A 234 -12.84 -14.57 46.90
N HIS A 235 -11.98 -14.97 47.86
CA HIS A 235 -12.14 -16.23 48.61
C HIS A 235 -12.86 -16.01 49.95
N GLN A 236 -13.88 -16.82 50.24
CA GLN A 236 -14.58 -16.84 51.53
C GLN A 236 -13.64 -17.33 52.65
N GLY A 237 -13.11 -16.45 53.49
CA GLY A 237 -12.15 -16.83 54.54
C GLY A 237 -11.08 -15.79 54.88
N VAL A 238 -11.00 -14.70 54.12
CA VAL A 238 -10.09 -13.60 54.40
C VAL A 238 -10.59 -12.81 55.61
N VAL A 239 -10.14 -13.17 56.82
CA VAL A 239 -10.48 -12.48 58.07
C VAL A 239 -9.36 -11.52 58.50
N ASP A 240 -8.10 -11.85 58.18
CA ASP A 240 -6.96 -10.95 58.33
C ASP A 240 -5.82 -11.43 57.41
N GLY A 241 -5.68 -10.79 56.26
CA GLY A 241 -4.73 -11.21 55.22
C GLY A 241 -3.37 -10.53 55.28
N GLY A 242 -3.26 -9.43 56.05
CA GLY A 242 -2.12 -8.51 56.03
C GLY A 242 -1.73 -8.06 54.61
N HIS A 243 -0.64 -7.29 54.52
CA HIS A 243 0.06 -7.18 53.25
C HIS A 243 0.86 -8.46 52.99
N ARG A 244 0.93 -8.88 51.73
CA ARG A 244 1.90 -9.88 51.27
C ARG A 244 2.79 -9.23 50.22
N ASP A 245 4.10 -9.37 50.39
CA ASP A 245 5.06 -8.78 49.47
C ASP A 245 4.88 -9.37 48.06
N PHE A 246 4.95 -8.50 47.06
CA PHE A 246 4.99 -8.84 45.64
C PHE A 246 5.97 -7.91 44.93
N HIS A 247 6.33 -8.27 43.70
CA HIS A 247 7.29 -7.49 42.92
C HIS A 247 6.83 -6.02 42.75
N PRO A 248 7.74 -5.04 42.79
CA PRO A 248 7.38 -3.65 42.53
C PRO A 248 6.64 -3.48 41.20
N ILE A 249 5.63 -2.61 41.18
CA ILE A 249 4.91 -2.30 39.94
C ILE A 249 5.70 -1.22 39.20
N GLU A 250 6.38 -1.61 38.13
CA GLU A 250 7.14 -0.70 37.27
C GLU A 250 6.20 0.23 36.49
N LEU A 251 6.46 1.54 36.53
CA LEU A 251 5.66 2.53 35.81
C LEU A 251 6.38 2.99 34.54
N GLY A 252 5.60 3.32 33.51
CA GLY A 252 6.13 3.89 32.26
C GLY A 252 6.57 5.36 32.37
N GLY A 253 6.78 5.87 33.58
CA GLY A 253 6.91 7.29 33.87
C GLY A 253 7.21 7.57 35.34
N TYR A 254 6.90 8.80 35.77
CA TYR A 254 7.05 9.28 37.14
C TYR A 254 5.70 9.47 37.82
N VAL A 255 5.64 9.15 39.11
CA VAL A 255 4.47 9.41 39.95
C VAL A 255 4.34 10.92 40.11
N ASN A 256 3.33 11.48 39.46
CA ASN A 256 3.02 12.89 39.54
C ASN A 256 2.18 13.19 40.79
N ARG A 257 1.17 12.35 41.09
CA ARG A 257 0.27 12.59 42.23
C ARG A 257 -0.40 11.32 42.73
N LEU A 258 -0.63 11.25 44.05
CA LEU A 258 -1.56 10.29 44.64
C LEU A 258 -2.97 10.89 44.55
N LEU A 259 -3.82 10.32 43.69
CA LEU A 259 -5.20 10.76 43.56
C LEU A 259 -6.02 10.25 44.75
N PHE A 260 -5.97 8.94 44.99
CA PHE A 260 -6.70 8.30 46.09
C PHE A 260 -5.89 7.14 46.66
N GLU A 261 -5.94 6.99 47.97
CA GLU A 261 -5.62 5.77 48.70
C GLU A 261 -6.81 5.52 49.63
N ILE A 262 -7.48 4.37 49.45
CA ILE A 262 -8.65 4.01 50.25
C ILE A 262 -8.45 2.62 50.83
N GLN A 263 -8.55 2.52 52.14
CA GLN A 263 -8.45 1.27 52.89
C GLN A 263 -9.80 0.93 53.53
N THR A 264 -10.24 -0.31 53.37
CA THR A 264 -11.31 -0.86 54.21
C THR A 264 -10.77 -1.10 55.62
N VAL A 265 -11.41 -0.52 56.64
CA VAL A 265 -11.01 -0.60 58.05
C VAL A 265 -12.11 -1.32 58.82
N TYR A 266 -11.71 -2.37 59.54
CA TYR A 266 -12.59 -3.15 60.39
C TYR A 266 -11.76 -3.73 61.56
N ASN A 267 -12.23 -3.51 62.80
CA ASN A 267 -11.42 -3.67 64.01
C ASN A 267 -11.82 -4.89 64.87
N CYS A 268 -12.49 -5.89 64.32
CA CYS A 268 -12.88 -7.10 65.04
C CYS A 268 -12.18 -8.35 64.48
N ALA A 269 -12.05 -9.38 65.31
CA ALA A 269 -11.38 -10.64 64.95
C ALA A 269 -12.25 -11.57 64.07
N ASP A 270 -13.57 -11.37 64.04
CA ASP A 270 -14.53 -12.15 63.26
C ASP A 270 -14.93 -11.41 61.98
N ARG A 271 -15.55 -12.10 61.01
CA ARG A 271 -15.99 -11.46 59.75
C ARG A 271 -17.01 -10.32 59.98
N PRO A 272 -16.99 -9.22 59.19
CA PRO A 272 -17.96 -8.13 59.30
C PRO A 272 -19.43 -8.59 59.32
N GLU A 273 -19.73 -9.64 58.57
CA GLU A 273 -21.06 -10.25 58.45
C GLU A 273 -21.52 -10.92 59.76
N ALA A 274 -20.62 -11.35 60.65
CA ALA A 274 -20.96 -12.03 61.90
C ALA A 274 -21.64 -11.12 62.93
N HIS A 275 -21.33 -9.82 62.90
CA HIS A 275 -21.91 -8.81 63.80
C HIS A 275 -23.15 -8.13 63.22
N PHE A 276 -23.51 -8.44 61.97
CA PHE A 276 -24.63 -7.82 61.29
C PHE A 276 -25.98 -8.22 61.89
N LYS A 277 -26.78 -7.22 62.29
CA LYS A 277 -28.17 -7.40 62.70
C LYS A 277 -29.10 -6.72 61.71
N ARG A 278 -30.00 -7.50 61.10
CA ARG A 278 -31.03 -6.97 60.19
C ARG A 278 -31.98 -6.05 60.96
N HIS A 279 -32.18 -4.83 60.46
CA HIS A 279 -33.17 -3.92 60.98
C HIS A 279 -34.59 -4.37 60.57
N THR A 280 -35.57 -4.14 61.44
CA THR A 280 -36.96 -4.64 61.27
C THR A 280 -37.74 -3.87 60.21
N ASN A 281 -37.52 -2.56 60.10
CA ASN A 281 -38.36 -1.67 59.27
C ASN A 281 -37.70 -1.22 57.95
N TYR A 282 -36.38 -1.39 57.82
CA TYR A 282 -35.65 -0.94 56.63
C TYR A 282 -34.44 -1.84 56.35
N ILE A 283 -33.96 -1.80 55.12
CA ILE A 283 -32.77 -2.54 54.67
C ILE A 283 -31.53 -1.75 55.08
N ASN A 284 -30.78 -2.29 56.05
CA ASN A 284 -29.51 -1.76 56.52
C ASN A 284 -28.33 -2.60 56.02
N GLY A 285 -27.17 -1.97 55.89
CA GLY A 285 -25.90 -2.65 55.60
C GLY A 285 -24.96 -2.70 56.80
N LEU A 286 -23.70 -3.03 56.52
CA LEU A 286 -22.65 -3.19 57.54
C LEU A 286 -22.24 -1.82 58.12
N SER A 287 -22.54 -1.56 59.39
CA SER A 287 -22.23 -0.28 60.06
C SER A 287 -20.79 -0.17 60.54
N ASP A 288 -20.17 -1.32 60.85
CA ASP A 288 -18.88 -1.41 61.55
C ASP A 288 -17.69 -1.43 60.59
N VAL A 289 -17.96 -1.52 59.29
CA VAL A 289 -16.95 -1.36 58.23
C VAL A 289 -16.83 0.12 57.89
N LYS A 290 -15.62 0.67 58.02
CA LYS A 290 -15.29 2.06 57.70
C LYS A 290 -14.26 2.12 56.59
N PHE A 291 -14.07 3.31 56.01
CA PHE A 291 -13.07 3.54 54.98
C PHE A 291 -12.12 4.66 55.41
N SER A 292 -10.82 4.37 55.40
CA SER A 292 -9.78 5.38 55.58
C SER A 292 -9.42 5.93 54.20
N VAL A 293 -9.57 7.24 54.02
CA VAL A 293 -9.33 7.92 52.74
C VAL A 293 -8.16 8.90 52.88
N LEU A 294 -7.20 8.79 51.98
CA LEU A 294 -6.18 9.80 51.72
C LEU A 294 -6.32 10.22 50.25
N ALA A 295 -6.58 11.51 50.00
CA ALA A 295 -6.90 12.00 48.67
C ALA A 295 -6.07 13.22 48.28
N ASN A 296 -5.74 13.29 47.00
CA ASN A 296 -5.13 14.45 46.33
C ASN A 296 -3.83 14.97 46.97
N THR A 297 -2.92 14.07 47.36
CA THR A 297 -1.61 14.41 47.96
C THR A 297 -0.44 14.12 47.04
N GLU A 298 0.78 14.47 47.47
CA GLU A 298 1.99 14.06 46.77
C GLU A 298 2.15 12.53 46.78
N GLY A 299 2.75 11.97 45.73
CA GLY A 299 2.93 10.52 45.58
C GLY A 299 3.71 9.86 46.71
N LYS A 300 4.58 10.62 47.38
CA LYS A 300 5.41 10.16 48.52
C LYS A 300 4.65 10.09 49.84
N SER A 301 3.44 10.68 49.92
CA SER A 301 2.64 10.73 51.15
C SER A 301 1.83 9.46 51.42
N SER A 302 1.92 8.47 50.52
CA SER A 302 1.25 7.18 50.64
C SER A 302 1.64 6.44 51.91
N ARG A 303 0.67 5.75 52.51
CA ARG A 303 0.91 4.85 53.65
C ARG A 303 1.00 3.39 53.22
N MET A 304 0.59 3.08 51.98
CA MET A 304 0.51 1.71 51.46
C MET A 304 1.71 1.32 50.58
N PHE A 305 2.37 2.31 49.96
CA PHE A 305 3.52 2.09 49.08
C PHE A 305 4.58 3.18 49.20
N ARG A 306 5.78 2.88 48.71
CA ARG A 306 6.87 3.83 48.49
C ARG A 306 7.18 3.93 47.01
N VAL A 307 7.55 5.13 46.57
CA VAL A 307 8.03 5.36 45.21
C VAL A 307 9.54 5.13 45.20
N GLU A 308 9.98 4.19 44.38
CA GLU A 308 11.40 3.89 44.18
C GLU A 308 11.79 4.18 42.73
N ARG A 309 13.09 4.45 42.50
CA ARG A 309 13.62 4.66 41.16
C ARG A 309 14.19 3.36 40.61
N PHE A 310 13.87 3.04 39.37
CA PHE A 310 14.55 1.99 38.60
C PHE A 310 14.98 2.53 37.24
N THR A 311 15.94 1.88 36.60
CA THR A 311 16.38 2.24 35.25
C THR A 311 15.84 1.20 34.29
N ASN A 312 15.06 1.65 33.30
CA ASN A 312 14.49 0.74 32.31
C ASN A 312 15.53 0.26 31.29
N ALA A 313 15.12 -0.60 30.37
CA ALA A 313 15.99 -1.13 29.30
C ALA A 313 16.60 -0.04 28.39
N GLN A 314 15.98 1.14 28.31
CA GLN A 314 16.52 2.30 27.56
C GLN A 314 17.50 3.16 28.36
N GLY A 315 17.83 2.80 29.60
CA GLY A 315 18.69 3.62 30.45
C GLY A 315 17.98 4.84 31.06
N ILE A 316 16.65 4.91 30.95
CA ILE A 316 15.85 6.03 31.47
C ILE A 316 15.46 5.71 32.91
N PRO A 317 15.76 6.59 33.90
CA PRO A 317 15.29 6.41 35.25
C PRO A 317 13.77 6.64 35.28
N LEU A 318 13.00 5.72 35.85
CA LEU A 318 11.53 5.73 35.99
C LEU A 318 11.13 5.39 37.43
N ASP A 319 9.86 5.57 37.77
CA ASP A 319 9.33 5.21 39.09
C ASP A 319 8.75 3.78 39.10
N GLN A 320 8.90 3.10 40.22
CA GLN A 320 8.19 1.87 40.55
C GLN A 320 7.48 2.02 41.90
N LEU A 321 6.37 1.31 42.08
CA LEU A 321 5.61 1.30 43.32
C LEU A 321 5.97 0.06 44.14
N HIS A 322 6.61 0.25 45.29
CA HIS A 322 6.90 -0.83 46.25
C HIS A 322 5.89 -0.80 47.39
N PHE A 323 4.99 -1.78 47.43
CA PHE A 323 3.93 -1.87 48.44
C PHE A 323 4.46 -2.49 49.74
N HIS A 324 3.97 -2.03 50.89
CA HIS A 324 4.39 -2.55 52.20
C HIS A 324 3.27 -2.58 53.27
N ASN A 325 2.11 -2.00 52.98
CA ASN A 325 0.95 -1.98 53.88
C ASN A 325 -0.35 -1.96 53.06
N PHE A 326 -0.52 -2.96 52.20
CA PHE A 326 -1.62 -3.05 51.25
C PHE A 326 -2.47 -4.31 51.51
N PRO A 327 -3.37 -4.30 52.51
CA PRO A 327 -4.21 -5.44 52.84
C PRO A 327 -5.41 -5.60 51.88
N PRO A 328 -6.10 -6.76 51.90
CA PRO A 328 -7.34 -6.95 51.15
C PRO A 328 -8.39 -5.87 51.41
N GLY A 329 -9.09 -5.44 50.35
CA GLY A 329 -10.03 -4.32 50.44
C GLY A 329 -9.36 -2.95 50.42
N SER A 330 -8.15 -2.86 49.86
CA SER A 330 -7.43 -1.61 49.66
C SER A 330 -7.30 -1.26 48.18
N ILE A 331 -7.33 0.04 47.87
CA ILE A 331 -7.06 0.57 46.54
C ILE A 331 -6.09 1.75 46.61
N VAL A 332 -5.27 1.88 45.57
CA VAL A 332 -4.37 3.01 45.34
C VAL A 332 -4.58 3.51 43.91
N VAL A 333 -4.71 4.82 43.74
CA VAL A 333 -4.88 5.49 42.45
C VAL A 333 -3.84 6.57 42.30
N VAL A 334 -2.94 6.42 41.32
CA VAL A 334 -1.85 7.38 41.06
C VAL A 334 -1.91 7.92 39.64
N SER A 335 -1.58 9.20 39.48
CA SER A 335 -1.29 9.83 38.18
C SER A 335 0.19 9.66 37.87
N VAL A 336 0.48 9.16 36.68
CA VAL A 336 1.83 8.89 36.17
C VAL A 336 2.05 9.67 34.89
N ARG A 337 3.20 10.35 34.80
CA ARG A 337 3.60 11.16 33.66
C ARG A 337 4.87 10.67 33.01
N LEU A 338 4.99 10.94 31.72
CA LEU A 338 6.24 10.69 31.00
C LEU A 338 7.35 11.62 31.51
N THR A 339 8.60 11.27 31.18
CA THR A 339 9.74 12.15 31.45
C THR A 339 9.68 13.40 30.57
N GLU A 340 10.35 14.49 30.94
CA GLU A 340 10.37 15.71 30.11
C GLU A 340 10.91 15.45 28.69
N ILE A 341 11.88 14.55 28.57
CA ILE A 341 12.45 14.15 27.27
C ILE A 341 11.40 13.45 26.41
N GLN A 342 10.63 12.52 27.01
CA GLN A 342 9.55 11.80 26.34
C GLN A 342 8.38 12.72 25.97
N GLU A 343 7.99 13.65 26.86
CA GLU A 343 6.94 14.63 26.58
C GLU A 343 7.33 15.57 25.42
N LYS A 344 8.60 16.01 25.38
CA LYS A 344 9.15 16.79 24.27
C LYS A 344 9.12 16.03 22.96
N ALA A 345 9.64 14.80 22.94
CA ALA A 345 9.66 13.95 21.75
C ALA A 345 8.23 13.71 21.20
N LEU A 346 7.27 13.45 22.10
CA LEU A 346 5.87 13.30 21.76
C LEU A 346 5.28 14.59 21.14
N SER A 347 5.54 15.75 21.76
CA SER A 347 5.08 17.04 21.25
C SER A 347 5.70 17.36 19.88
N SER A 348 7.00 17.13 19.71
CA SER A 348 7.70 17.30 18.42
C SER A 348 7.08 16.41 17.34
N LEU A 349 6.76 15.16 17.63
CA LEU A 349 6.13 14.25 16.65
C LEU A 349 4.70 14.69 16.27
N HIS A 350 3.91 15.17 17.23
CA HIS A 350 2.59 15.74 16.94
C HIS A 350 2.69 16.98 16.06
N GLU A 351 3.64 17.85 16.35
CA GLU A 351 3.90 19.06 15.57
C GLU A 351 4.40 18.73 14.16
N LEU A 352 5.33 17.78 14.02
CA LEU A 352 5.81 17.30 12.72
C LEU A 352 4.68 16.69 11.87
N MET A 353 3.81 15.87 12.48
CA MET A 353 2.65 15.30 11.78
C MET A 353 1.72 16.40 11.24
N ARG A 354 1.52 17.45 12.02
CA ARG A 354 0.70 18.59 11.65
C ARG A 354 1.37 19.48 10.59
N SER A 355 2.64 19.84 10.78
CA SER A 355 3.36 20.83 9.98
C SER A 355 3.82 20.29 8.62
N GLN A 356 4.15 19.00 8.54
CA GLN A 356 4.66 18.39 7.30
C GLN A 356 3.56 17.70 6.49
N PHE A 357 2.61 17.04 7.17
CA PHE A 357 1.60 16.20 6.50
C PHE A 357 0.17 16.75 6.59
N SER A 358 -0.04 17.88 7.29
CA SER A 358 -1.39 18.40 7.59
C SER A 358 -2.28 17.37 8.30
N HIS A 359 -1.65 16.43 9.02
CA HIS A 359 -2.31 15.31 9.68
C HIS A 359 -2.41 15.57 11.17
N ARG A 360 -3.60 15.40 11.74
CA ARG A 360 -3.80 15.42 13.19
C ARG A 360 -4.00 14.00 13.66
N LEU A 361 -3.00 13.45 14.35
CA LEU A 361 -3.07 12.11 14.94
C LEU A 361 -4.24 11.98 15.93
N MET A 362 -4.60 13.07 16.62
CA MET A 362 -5.62 13.10 17.66
C MET A 362 -6.44 14.40 17.61
N ARG A 363 -7.69 14.34 18.09
CA ARG A 363 -8.55 15.53 18.28
C ARG A 363 -8.27 16.15 19.65
N GLN A 364 -8.04 17.46 19.69
CA GLN A 364 -7.79 18.19 20.94
C GLN A 364 -9.08 18.28 21.77
N ARG A 365 -8.99 17.97 23.08
CA ARG A 365 -10.05 18.15 24.07
C ARG A 365 -9.65 19.26 25.05
N LEU A 366 -10.62 19.99 25.59
CA LEU A 366 -10.39 21.02 26.60
C LEU A 366 -10.03 20.36 27.94
N SER A 367 -8.97 20.85 28.58
CA SER A 367 -8.61 20.42 29.93
C SER A 367 -9.63 20.96 30.93
N ILE A 368 -10.27 20.06 31.67
CA ILE A 368 -11.17 20.35 32.77
C ILE A 368 -10.69 19.55 33.98
N GLY A 369 -10.78 20.15 35.15
CA GLY A 369 -10.36 19.53 36.40
C GLY A 369 -11.25 18.35 36.77
N MET A 370 -10.68 17.36 37.44
CA MET A 370 -11.43 16.35 38.19
C MET A 370 -12.05 17.06 39.40
N GLY A 371 -13.35 16.98 39.62
CA GLY A 371 -14.00 17.47 40.85
C GLY A 371 -14.17 18.97 41.04
N ARG A 372 -14.76 19.32 42.20
CA ARG A 372 -14.91 20.70 42.70
C ARG A 372 -14.14 20.83 44.03
N GLY A 373 -13.36 21.91 44.22
CA GLY A 373 -12.72 22.22 45.51
C GLY A 373 -11.35 21.56 45.74
N LYS A 374 -11.05 21.17 47.00
CA LYS A 374 -9.71 20.74 47.48
C LYS A 374 -9.14 19.48 46.81
N ASN A 375 -9.98 18.67 46.16
CA ASN A 375 -9.59 17.44 45.45
C ASN A 375 -9.38 17.65 43.95
N ALA A 376 -9.37 18.91 43.49
CA ALA A 376 -9.29 19.21 42.07
C ALA A 376 -7.91 18.86 41.47
N TYR A 377 -7.92 18.03 40.42
CA TYR A 377 -6.73 17.68 39.66
C TYR A 377 -6.90 18.10 38.19
N MET A 378 -5.99 18.94 37.68
CA MET A 378 -5.97 19.30 36.26
C MET A 378 -4.83 18.56 35.54
N PRO A 379 -5.12 17.85 34.44
CA PRO A 379 -4.07 17.27 33.62
C PRO A 379 -3.27 18.40 32.96
N ARG A 380 -1.95 18.24 32.93
CA ARG A 380 -1.03 19.20 32.30
C ARG A 380 -1.05 18.93 30.81
N MET A 381 -1.12 19.99 30.02
CA MET A 381 -0.96 19.87 28.58
C MET A 381 0.49 19.56 28.23
N LEU A 382 0.71 18.89 27.09
CA LEU A 382 2.04 18.73 26.55
C LEU A 382 2.71 20.09 26.34
N PRO A 383 4.04 20.19 26.48
CA PRO A 383 4.76 21.44 26.22
C PRO A 383 4.54 21.88 24.77
N SER A 384 4.41 23.18 24.56
CA SER A 384 4.43 23.75 23.21
C SER A 384 5.87 23.72 22.70
N GLU A 385 6.13 22.93 21.68
CA GLU A 385 7.45 22.86 21.04
C GLU A 385 7.43 23.60 19.71
N THR A 386 8.51 24.32 19.42
CA THR A 386 8.74 24.89 18.09
C THR A 386 9.23 23.78 17.18
N SER A 387 8.63 23.65 15.99
CA SER A 387 9.05 22.65 15.00
C SER A 387 10.54 22.82 14.66
N VAL A 388 11.28 21.71 14.64
CA VAL A 388 12.70 21.68 14.21
C VAL A 388 12.83 21.94 12.70
N LEU A 389 11.77 21.64 11.95
CA LEU A 389 11.68 21.84 10.51
C LEU A 389 10.70 22.96 10.17
N GLU A 390 10.95 23.65 9.06
CA GLU A 390 10.01 24.65 8.56
C GLU A 390 8.69 23.97 8.10
N PRO A 391 7.54 24.66 8.20
CA PRO A 391 6.27 24.09 7.74
C PRO A 391 6.33 23.65 6.28
N ASN A 392 5.86 22.43 5.97
CA ASN A 392 5.93 21.81 4.65
C ASN A 392 7.34 21.64 4.06
N GLU A 393 8.42 21.70 4.85
CA GLU A 393 9.78 21.49 4.37
C GLU A 393 9.96 20.13 3.66
N LEU A 394 9.50 19.03 4.27
CA LEU A 394 9.55 17.70 3.63
C LEU A 394 8.70 17.64 2.37
N ARG A 395 7.49 18.22 2.39
CA ARG A 395 6.60 18.27 1.23
C ARG A 395 7.26 19.02 0.06
N THR A 396 7.86 20.16 0.35
CA THR A 396 8.61 20.97 -0.62
C THR A 396 9.79 20.18 -1.16
N GLN A 397 10.53 19.51 -0.29
CA GLN A 397 11.69 18.71 -0.71
C GLN A 397 11.29 17.51 -1.58
N VAL A 398 10.22 16.79 -1.23
CA VAL A 398 9.68 15.70 -2.05
C VAL A 398 9.19 16.23 -3.41
N SER A 399 8.63 17.45 -3.47
CA SER A 399 8.26 18.11 -4.74
C SER A 399 9.45 18.53 -5.61
N ASN A 400 10.69 18.43 -5.12
CA ASN A 400 11.89 18.62 -5.94
C ASN A 400 12.37 17.31 -6.58
N LEU A 401 11.96 16.15 -6.06
CA LEU A 401 12.44 14.84 -6.51
C LEU A 401 11.88 14.45 -7.88
N ASN A 402 12.72 13.91 -8.77
CA ASN A 402 12.28 13.35 -10.04
C ASN A 402 11.70 11.92 -9.89
N LEU A 403 11.11 11.37 -10.96
CA LEU A 403 10.48 10.04 -10.93
C LEU A 403 11.46 8.91 -10.59
N VAL A 404 12.73 9.02 -10.99
CA VAL A 404 13.78 8.05 -10.68
C VAL A 404 14.17 8.11 -9.20
N GLU A 405 14.23 9.31 -8.61
CA GLU A 405 14.46 9.49 -7.17
C GLU A 405 13.27 9.00 -6.34
N LEU A 406 12.04 9.19 -6.83
CA LEU A 406 10.84 8.62 -6.21
C LEU A 406 10.81 7.08 -6.33
N ASN A 407 11.32 6.51 -7.43
CA ASN A 407 11.55 5.06 -7.53
C ASN A 407 12.52 4.60 -6.44
N TRP A 408 13.62 5.32 -6.26
CA TRP A 408 14.63 5.03 -5.25
C TRP A 408 14.05 5.02 -3.84
N ALA A 409 13.30 6.06 -3.48
CA ALA A 409 12.74 6.22 -2.15
C ALA A 409 11.62 5.22 -1.83
N LEU A 410 10.73 4.94 -2.80
CA LEU A 410 9.58 4.06 -2.58
C LEU A 410 9.90 2.58 -2.76
N PHE A 411 10.74 2.22 -3.73
CA PHE A 411 10.90 0.85 -4.21
C PHE A 411 12.34 0.35 -4.04
N ARG A 412 13.00 -0.06 -5.13
CA ARG A 412 14.26 -0.84 -5.18
C ARG A 412 14.12 -2.23 -4.58
N CYS A 413 14.16 -3.26 -5.43
CA CYS A 413 14.30 -4.62 -4.91
C CYS A 413 15.76 -4.89 -4.48
N GLU A 414 15.98 -5.95 -3.70
CA GLU A 414 17.31 -6.23 -3.12
C GLU A 414 18.41 -6.33 -4.19
N ALA A 415 18.13 -6.93 -5.35
CA ALA A 415 19.08 -7.02 -6.45
C ALA A 415 19.50 -5.63 -6.94
N GLU A 416 18.54 -4.73 -7.18
CA GLU A 416 18.83 -3.37 -7.63
C GLU A 416 19.67 -2.61 -6.60
N GLU A 417 19.37 -2.72 -5.31
CA GLU A 417 20.13 -2.03 -4.25
C GLU A 417 21.58 -2.52 -4.18
N ARG A 418 21.79 -3.83 -4.28
CA ARG A 418 23.12 -4.47 -4.19
C ARG A 418 24.07 -4.11 -5.32
N VAL A 419 23.55 -3.73 -6.50
CA VAL A 419 24.39 -3.23 -7.61
C VAL A 419 25.23 -2.03 -7.18
N GLU A 420 24.62 -1.16 -6.39
CA GLU A 420 25.16 0.16 -6.08
C GLU A 420 25.90 0.14 -4.75
N GLU A 421 25.37 -0.61 -3.79
CA GLU A 421 25.98 -0.84 -2.49
C GLU A 421 25.96 -2.35 -2.17
N PRO A 422 27.05 -3.09 -2.41
CA PRO A 422 27.09 -4.56 -2.31
C PRO A 422 26.70 -5.15 -0.94
N TYR A 423 26.84 -4.36 0.12
CA TYR A 423 26.47 -4.72 1.49
C TYR A 423 25.10 -4.17 1.92
N ALA A 424 24.47 -3.34 1.09
CA ALA A 424 23.10 -2.91 1.28
C ALA A 424 22.15 -3.92 0.61
N GLY A 425 20.90 -3.96 1.07
CA GLY A 425 19.89 -4.87 0.55
C GLY A 425 18.55 -4.61 1.20
N ALA A 426 17.57 -5.47 0.94
CA ALA A 426 16.28 -5.38 1.62
C ALA A 426 16.44 -5.67 3.11
N TYR A 427 15.79 -4.85 3.94
CA TYR A 427 15.84 -5.01 5.40
C TYR A 427 15.22 -6.33 5.81
N ASP A 428 15.91 -7.09 6.67
CA ASP A 428 15.43 -8.34 7.26
C ASP A 428 14.87 -8.08 8.66
N ILE A 429 13.57 -8.30 8.84
CA ILE A 429 12.90 -8.15 10.13
C ILE A 429 12.96 -9.51 10.85
N PRO A 430 13.57 -9.59 12.05
CA PRO A 430 13.61 -10.82 12.83
C PRO A 430 12.22 -11.45 13.00
N ASP A 431 12.14 -12.77 12.87
CA ASP A 431 10.91 -13.57 12.95
C ASP A 431 9.82 -13.23 11.91
N PHE A 432 10.15 -12.43 10.88
CA PHE A 432 9.27 -12.13 9.75
C PHE A 432 9.94 -12.43 8.40
N GLY A 433 11.17 -11.93 8.20
CA GLY A 433 11.93 -12.07 6.96
C GLY A 433 12.20 -10.73 6.25
N LYS A 434 12.72 -10.83 5.02
CA LYS A 434 13.09 -9.66 4.21
C LYS A 434 11.88 -8.92 3.64
N LEU A 435 11.99 -7.60 3.62
CA LEU A 435 11.08 -6.75 2.86
C LEU A 435 11.22 -7.00 1.34
N CYS A 436 10.12 -6.83 0.59
CA CYS A 436 10.13 -6.99 -0.87
C CYS A 436 10.88 -5.85 -1.58
N TYR A 437 10.82 -4.65 -1.01
CA TYR A 437 11.55 -3.47 -1.46
C TYR A 437 12.31 -2.85 -0.29
N CYS A 438 13.44 -2.22 -0.59
CA CYS A 438 14.26 -1.45 0.34
C CYS A 438 13.57 -0.14 0.77
N GLY A 439 12.72 0.42 -0.10
CA GLY A 439 12.03 1.69 0.12
C GLY A 439 10.75 1.61 0.96
N PHE A 440 10.16 2.79 1.16
CA PHE A 440 9.01 3.00 2.04
C PHE A 440 7.77 2.18 1.67
N GLN A 441 7.59 1.78 0.40
CA GLN A 441 6.40 1.05 -0.03
C GLN A 441 6.26 -0.29 0.71
N SER A 442 7.35 -1.06 0.85
CA SER A 442 7.26 -2.43 1.38
C SER A 442 6.86 -2.42 2.85
N ILE A 443 7.54 -1.62 3.67
CA ILE A 443 7.24 -1.53 5.10
C ILE A 443 5.85 -0.93 5.35
N ALA A 444 5.43 0.09 4.58
CA ALA A 444 4.08 0.64 4.69
C ALA A 444 3.00 -0.41 4.36
N SER A 445 3.28 -1.32 3.43
CA SER A 445 2.35 -2.40 3.06
C SER A 445 2.23 -3.46 4.16
N VAL A 446 3.34 -3.80 4.83
CA VAL A 446 3.31 -4.68 6.02
C VAL A 446 2.52 -4.02 7.14
N LEU A 447 2.82 -2.75 7.43
CA LEU A 447 2.18 -2.02 8.52
C LEU A 447 0.69 -1.73 8.27
N GLU A 448 0.24 -1.66 7.02
CA GLU A 448 -1.19 -1.49 6.70
C GLU A 448 -2.03 -2.65 7.24
N ASP A 449 -1.57 -3.91 7.08
CA ASP A 449 -2.26 -5.08 7.62
C ASP A 449 -2.19 -5.13 9.15
N VAL A 450 -0.99 -4.92 9.71
CA VAL A 450 -0.75 -4.88 11.16
C VAL A 450 -1.63 -3.84 11.84
N ARG A 451 -1.69 -2.62 11.30
CA ARG A 451 -2.56 -1.55 11.80
C ARG A 451 -4.04 -1.92 11.70
N SER A 452 -4.48 -2.49 10.58
CA SER A 452 -5.90 -2.81 10.36
C SER A 452 -6.46 -3.81 11.38
N LYS A 453 -5.59 -4.69 11.89
CA LYS A 453 -5.91 -5.67 12.94
C LYS A 453 -5.51 -5.20 14.34
N ASN A 454 -4.85 -4.04 14.43
CA ASN A 454 -4.17 -3.54 15.63
C ASN A 454 -3.29 -4.61 16.28
N ASP A 455 -2.54 -5.36 15.46
CA ASP A 455 -1.72 -6.50 15.86
C ASP A 455 -0.38 -6.03 16.46
N LEU A 456 -0.42 -5.56 17.70
CA LEU A 456 0.77 -5.14 18.44
C LEU A 456 1.72 -6.32 18.76
N GLY A 457 1.30 -7.57 18.51
CA GLY A 457 2.09 -8.79 18.67
C GLY A 457 2.92 -9.15 17.43
N HIS A 458 2.70 -8.49 16.29
CA HIS A 458 3.42 -8.78 15.06
C HIS A 458 4.94 -8.62 15.23
N PRO A 459 5.79 -9.45 14.60
CA PRO A 459 7.26 -9.38 14.72
C PRO A 459 7.83 -7.99 14.43
N VAL A 460 7.28 -7.25 13.46
CA VAL A 460 7.67 -5.86 13.17
C VAL A 460 7.49 -4.93 14.38
N CYS A 461 6.43 -5.11 15.17
CA CYS A 461 6.20 -4.32 16.37
C CYS A 461 7.19 -4.69 17.47
N GLY A 462 7.52 -5.97 17.61
CA GLY A 462 8.60 -6.43 18.49
C GLY A 462 9.94 -5.81 18.11
N HIS A 463 10.27 -5.85 16.82
CA HIS A 463 11.49 -5.26 16.29
C HIS A 463 11.59 -3.74 16.52
N LEU A 464 10.49 -3.00 16.27
CA LEU A 464 10.41 -1.56 16.51
C LEU A 464 10.47 -1.19 18.00
N ARG A 465 10.03 -2.08 18.91
CA ARG A 465 10.21 -1.92 20.36
C ARG A 465 11.67 -2.14 20.77
N ASN A 466 12.36 -3.05 20.10
CA ASN A 466 13.73 -3.43 20.44
C ASN A 466 14.76 -2.39 19.98
N GLY A 467 14.49 -1.63 18.91
CA GLY A 467 15.38 -0.56 18.48
C GLY A 467 14.93 0.19 17.23
N ASP A 468 15.72 1.22 16.90
CA ASP A 468 15.40 2.23 15.88
C ASP A 468 16.02 1.90 14.51
N TRP A 469 16.55 0.68 14.34
CA TRP A 469 17.36 0.27 13.19
C TRP A 469 16.61 0.40 11.86
N LEU A 470 15.32 0.04 11.83
CA LEU A 470 14.51 0.12 10.62
C LEU A 470 14.27 1.58 10.19
N ALA A 471 14.02 2.48 11.14
CA ALA A 471 13.87 3.90 10.88
C ALA A 471 15.17 4.53 10.37
N HIS A 472 16.29 4.16 11.01
CA HIS A 472 17.61 4.58 10.57
C HIS A 472 17.93 4.09 9.16
N TYR A 473 17.69 2.81 8.86
CA TYR A 473 17.90 2.22 7.54
C TYR A 473 17.13 2.96 6.43
N LEU A 474 15.85 3.26 6.65
CA LEU A 474 14.99 3.92 5.65
C LEU A 474 15.48 5.33 5.29
N ALA A 475 16.00 6.08 6.26
CA ALA A 475 16.54 7.42 6.02
C ALA A 475 17.98 7.36 5.48
N GLN A 476 18.82 6.49 6.04
CA GLN A 476 20.25 6.40 5.72
C GLN A 476 20.49 6.01 4.27
N ARG A 477 19.67 5.12 3.71
CA ARG A 477 19.78 4.70 2.29
C ARG A 477 19.55 5.82 1.28
N LEU A 478 19.00 6.96 1.71
CA LEU A 478 18.80 8.13 0.86
C LEU A 478 19.94 9.15 0.99
N CYS A 479 20.85 8.97 1.96
CA CYS A 479 21.90 9.92 2.29
C CYS A 479 23.19 9.77 1.47
N SER A 480 23.26 8.81 0.56
CA SER A 480 24.38 8.58 -0.36
C SER A 480 23.88 8.59 -1.81
N LEU A 481 24.73 9.07 -2.72
CA LEU A 481 24.51 8.96 -4.16
C LEU A 481 25.45 7.90 -4.75
N PRO A 482 24.94 6.93 -5.54
CA PRO A 482 25.77 5.97 -6.24
C PRO A 482 26.78 6.61 -7.18
N PRO A 483 27.93 5.96 -7.43
CA PRO A 483 28.87 6.38 -8.47
C PRO A 483 28.18 6.45 -9.83
N ASN A 484 28.52 7.42 -10.67
CA ASN A 484 27.95 7.64 -12.02
C ASN A 484 26.44 7.98 -12.07
N SER A 485 25.80 8.27 -10.94
CA SER A 485 24.41 8.73 -10.89
C SER A 485 24.23 10.24 -11.14
N LYS A 486 25.34 11.00 -11.27
CA LYS A 486 25.33 12.46 -11.41
C LYS A 486 24.47 12.92 -12.59
N GLY A 487 23.51 13.79 -12.30
CA GLY A 487 22.55 14.31 -13.29
C GLY A 487 21.30 13.44 -13.48
N ILE A 488 21.26 12.24 -12.88
CA ILE A 488 20.08 11.37 -12.81
C ILE A 488 19.50 11.44 -11.39
N LEU A 489 20.35 11.13 -10.41
CA LEU A 489 20.07 11.34 -8.99
C LEU A 489 20.76 12.64 -8.56
N THR A 490 20.09 13.40 -7.71
CA THR A 490 20.51 14.74 -7.30
C THR A 490 20.67 14.83 -5.79
N GLU A 491 21.32 15.91 -5.34
CA GLU A 491 21.44 16.24 -3.91
C GLU A 491 20.08 16.40 -3.22
N ASP A 492 18.99 16.55 -3.97
CA ASP A 492 17.65 16.65 -3.39
C ASP A 492 17.19 15.33 -2.74
N LEU A 493 17.65 14.18 -3.24
CA LEU A 493 17.44 12.88 -2.59
C LEU A 493 18.16 12.82 -1.23
N VAL A 494 19.42 13.28 -1.18
CA VAL A 494 20.24 13.33 0.04
C VAL A 494 19.63 14.24 1.09
N LYS A 495 19.16 15.43 0.70
CA LYS A 495 18.45 16.34 1.60
C LYS A 495 17.17 15.69 2.14
N THR A 496 16.43 14.96 1.31
CA THR A 496 15.24 14.22 1.76
C THR A 496 15.60 13.20 2.84
N GLY A 497 16.68 12.43 2.64
CA GLY A 497 17.20 11.49 3.64
C GLY A 497 17.57 12.18 4.97
N LYS A 498 18.23 13.33 4.92
CA LYS A 498 18.58 14.13 6.10
C LYS A 498 17.36 14.63 6.87
N ILE A 499 16.34 15.14 6.17
CA ILE A 499 15.07 15.56 6.78
C ILE A 499 14.40 14.37 7.47
N LEU A 500 14.36 13.20 6.81
CA LEU A 500 13.78 11.99 7.37
C LEU A 500 14.55 11.48 8.59
N HIS A 501 15.88 11.61 8.64
CA HIS A 501 16.67 11.35 9.84
C HIS A 501 16.25 12.23 11.01
N THR A 502 16.07 13.54 10.77
CA THR A 502 15.60 14.48 11.81
C THR A 502 14.23 14.04 12.34
N ILE A 503 13.29 13.72 11.45
CA ILE A 503 11.95 13.25 11.84
C ILE A 503 12.02 11.96 12.67
N PHE A 504 12.77 10.96 12.22
CA PHE A 504 12.87 9.67 12.91
C PHE A 504 13.68 9.71 14.21
N SER A 505 14.56 10.70 14.39
CA SER A 505 15.37 10.83 15.60
C SER A 505 14.52 10.93 16.88
N HIS A 506 13.33 11.53 16.79
CA HIS A 506 12.40 11.68 17.90
C HIS A 506 11.77 10.35 18.36
N LEU A 507 11.81 9.27 17.57
CA LEU A 507 11.27 7.97 17.96
C LEU A 507 12.08 7.29 19.07
N LYS A 508 13.39 7.56 19.12
CA LYS A 508 14.32 6.98 20.10
C LYS A 508 13.93 7.33 21.54
N ASP A 509 13.43 8.55 21.72
CA ASP A 509 13.10 9.12 23.02
C ASP A 509 11.68 8.79 23.47
N LEU A 510 10.87 8.09 22.66
CA LEU A 510 9.55 7.62 23.07
C LEU A 510 9.63 6.39 23.99
N PRO A 511 8.63 6.18 24.86
CA PRO A 511 8.39 4.87 25.45
C PRO A 511 8.28 3.79 24.35
N ARG A 512 9.05 2.70 24.46
CA ARG A 512 9.15 1.69 23.40
C ARG A 512 7.80 1.12 22.96
N TYR A 513 6.87 0.93 23.89
CA TYR A 513 5.52 0.44 23.56
C TYR A 513 4.73 1.35 22.60
N LEU A 514 5.10 2.64 22.50
CA LEU A 514 4.50 3.60 21.56
C LEU A 514 5.19 3.63 20.19
N THR A 515 6.47 3.26 20.12
CA THR A 515 7.28 3.36 18.89
C THR A 515 6.59 2.76 17.65
N PRO A 516 5.94 1.56 17.71
CA PRO A 516 5.27 0.99 16.54
C PRO A 516 4.17 1.89 15.95
N ALA A 517 3.34 2.50 16.79
CA ALA A 517 2.21 3.32 16.33
C ALA A 517 2.67 4.63 15.67
N TYR A 518 3.69 5.29 16.24
CA TYR A 518 4.23 6.54 15.68
C TYR A 518 5.08 6.29 14.45
N PHE A 519 5.89 5.21 14.46
CA PHE A 519 6.65 4.81 13.29
C PHE A 519 5.73 4.50 12.10
N GLU A 520 4.64 3.77 12.32
CA GLU A 520 3.65 3.50 11.28
C GLU A 520 3.02 4.78 10.74
N ALA A 521 2.56 5.68 11.62
CA ALA A 521 1.92 6.91 11.18
C ALA A 521 2.86 7.77 10.30
N LEU A 522 4.14 7.87 10.68
CA LEU A 522 5.17 8.58 9.92
C LEU A 522 5.44 7.89 8.57
N VAL A 523 5.73 6.59 8.58
CA VAL A 523 6.06 5.82 7.37
C VAL A 523 4.91 5.84 6.37
N THR A 524 3.67 5.65 6.84
CA THR A 524 2.48 5.72 6.00
C THR A 524 2.31 7.12 5.40
N ALA A 525 2.50 8.18 6.20
CA ALA A 525 2.40 9.56 5.71
C ALA A 525 3.50 9.91 4.68
N VAL A 526 4.75 9.49 4.91
CA VAL A 526 5.86 9.66 3.98
C VAL A 526 5.61 8.90 2.68
N ARG A 527 5.20 7.63 2.77
CA ARG A 527 4.86 6.80 1.60
C ARG A 527 3.74 7.45 0.79
N ASP A 528 2.66 7.87 1.45
CA ASP A 528 1.51 8.51 0.78
C ASP A 528 1.91 9.82 0.11
N LEU A 529 2.75 10.64 0.75
CA LEU A 529 3.30 11.86 0.18
C LEU A 529 4.08 11.58 -1.12
N MET A 530 5.03 10.65 -1.09
CA MET A 530 5.85 10.27 -2.24
C MET A 530 5.02 9.58 -3.35
N ALA A 531 4.06 8.74 -2.99
CA ALA A 531 3.18 8.07 -3.95
C ALA A 531 2.25 9.07 -4.67
N ASN A 532 1.68 10.02 -3.93
CA ASN A 532 0.87 11.09 -4.51
C ASN A 532 1.74 11.95 -5.44
N GLU A 533 2.93 12.36 -5.01
CA GLU A 533 3.87 13.12 -5.83
C GLU A 533 4.24 12.38 -7.13
N THR A 534 4.46 11.07 -7.04
CA THR A 534 4.71 10.21 -8.23
C THR A 534 3.57 10.30 -9.22
N THR A 535 2.32 10.14 -8.76
CA THR A 535 1.14 10.23 -9.64
C THR A 535 0.86 11.66 -10.14
N HIS A 536 1.24 12.69 -9.38
CA HIS A 536 1.11 14.09 -9.78
C HIS A 536 2.04 14.45 -10.96
N ARG A 537 3.19 13.78 -11.06
CA ARG A 537 4.15 13.93 -12.16
C ARG A 537 3.79 13.15 -13.42
N MET A 538 2.78 12.30 -13.35
CA MET A 538 2.25 11.58 -14.50
C MET A 538 1.06 12.33 -15.10
N ALA A 539 0.53 11.78 -16.20
CA ALA A 539 -0.61 12.29 -16.92
C ALA A 539 -1.79 12.75 -16.02
N ASN A 540 -2.38 13.90 -16.36
CA ASN A 540 -3.40 14.54 -15.53
C ASN A 540 -4.64 13.66 -15.29
N TRP A 541 -5.02 12.83 -16.26
CA TRP A 541 -6.19 11.94 -16.15
C TRP A 541 -6.06 10.92 -15.00
N ILE A 542 -4.83 10.56 -14.60
CA ILE A 542 -4.57 9.62 -13.49
C ILE A 542 -5.04 10.20 -12.16
N ARG A 543 -5.01 11.52 -11.98
CA ARG A 543 -5.36 12.21 -10.73
C ARG A 543 -6.84 12.02 -10.36
N GLY A 544 -7.73 11.98 -11.35
CA GLY A 544 -9.16 11.78 -11.17
C GLY A 544 -9.61 10.31 -11.14
N CYS A 545 -8.70 9.36 -11.36
CA CYS A 545 -9.05 7.95 -11.51
C CYS A 545 -9.25 7.21 -10.18
N SER A 546 -9.78 5.98 -10.31
CA SER A 546 -9.94 5.04 -9.20
C SER A 546 -8.61 4.70 -8.52
N SER A 547 -8.69 4.20 -7.28
CA SER A 547 -7.49 3.77 -6.54
C SER A 547 -6.74 2.64 -7.24
N LEU A 548 -7.42 1.79 -8.01
CA LEU A 548 -6.78 0.74 -8.80
C LEU A 548 -5.89 1.32 -9.89
N VAL A 549 -6.41 2.25 -10.68
CA VAL A 549 -5.66 2.91 -11.77
C VAL A 549 -4.47 3.69 -11.21
N LYS A 550 -4.65 4.42 -10.10
CA LYS A 550 -3.55 5.12 -9.44
C LYS A 550 -2.46 4.16 -8.95
N ARG A 551 -2.83 2.98 -8.43
CA ARG A 551 -1.87 1.95 -8.04
C ARG A 551 -1.15 1.34 -9.25
N LEU A 552 -1.85 1.14 -10.37
CA LEU A 552 -1.23 0.68 -11.63
C LEU A 552 -0.25 1.72 -12.18
N ALA A 553 -0.62 3.00 -12.18
CA ALA A 553 0.26 4.10 -12.57
C ALA A 553 1.48 4.18 -11.65
N LEU A 554 1.30 4.14 -10.33
CA LEU A 554 2.39 4.10 -9.37
C LEU A 554 3.32 2.89 -9.61
N ALA A 555 2.75 1.72 -9.97
CA ALA A 555 3.52 0.53 -10.28
C ALA A 555 4.40 0.67 -11.53
N THR A 556 4.05 1.52 -12.51
CA THR A 556 4.93 1.77 -13.66
C THR A 556 6.27 2.37 -13.24
N ASN A 557 6.27 3.14 -12.14
CA ASN A 557 7.49 3.72 -11.59
C ASN A 557 8.40 2.69 -10.93
N GLN A 558 7.93 1.46 -10.65
CA GLN A 558 8.79 0.38 -10.12
C GLN A 558 9.79 -0.10 -11.17
N PHE A 559 9.37 -0.15 -12.43
CA PHE A 559 10.12 -0.84 -13.49
C PHE A 559 11.16 0.06 -14.17
N TYR A 560 11.08 1.37 -14.03
CA TYR A 560 12.04 2.30 -14.62
C TYR A 560 12.86 2.99 -13.53
N GLY A 561 14.17 2.82 -13.57
CA GLY A 561 15.08 3.39 -12.60
C GLY A 561 16.53 3.26 -13.01
N TYR A 562 17.40 3.92 -12.26
CA TYR A 562 18.85 3.88 -12.42
C TYR A 562 19.43 2.53 -12.00
N ILE A 563 20.28 1.92 -12.84
CA ILE A 563 21.06 0.73 -12.51
C ILE A 563 22.46 0.85 -13.11
N GLY A 564 23.47 0.86 -12.25
CA GLY A 564 24.87 1.12 -12.59
C GLY A 564 25.49 0.06 -13.49
N ASN A 565 25.08 -1.21 -13.33
CA ASN A 565 25.55 -2.36 -14.13
C ASN A 565 24.66 -2.69 -15.34
N CYS A 566 23.74 -1.81 -15.74
CA CYS A 566 22.93 -2.00 -16.94
C CYS A 566 22.91 -0.71 -17.77
N VAL A 567 23.61 -0.72 -18.89
CA VAL A 567 23.80 0.47 -19.72
C VAL A 567 23.23 0.25 -21.12
N LEU A 568 22.28 1.10 -21.52
CA LEU A 568 21.82 1.17 -22.89
C LEU A 568 22.68 2.17 -23.69
N PRO A 569 22.86 1.94 -25.00
CA PRO A 569 23.54 2.90 -25.87
C PRO A 569 22.97 4.31 -25.75
N PRO A 570 23.80 5.35 -25.90
CA PRO A 570 23.33 6.71 -25.79
C PRO A 570 22.33 7.08 -26.90
N ALA A 571 21.29 7.82 -26.56
CA ALA A 571 20.46 8.53 -27.53
C ALA A 571 21.10 9.90 -27.85
N ILE A 572 21.06 10.32 -29.12
CA ILE A 572 21.53 11.66 -29.50
C ILE A 572 20.47 12.68 -29.04
N PRO A 573 20.83 13.68 -28.23
CA PRO A 573 19.91 14.74 -27.82
C PRO A 573 19.55 15.64 -29.02
N LEU A 574 18.30 16.16 -29.03
CA LEU A 574 17.89 17.20 -29.97
C LEU A 574 18.61 18.51 -29.59
N LEU A 575 19.44 19.02 -30.48
CA LEU A 575 20.05 20.34 -30.31
C LEU A 575 19.07 21.43 -30.80
N PRO A 576 19.04 22.62 -30.18
CA PRO A 576 18.31 23.77 -30.73
C PRO A 576 18.78 24.06 -32.16
N ALA A 577 17.86 24.48 -33.04
CA ALA A 577 18.14 24.75 -34.47
C ALA A 577 19.28 25.77 -34.70
N GLU A 578 19.58 26.60 -33.70
CA GLU A 578 20.65 27.60 -33.70
C GLU A 578 22.06 26.99 -33.51
N MET A 579 22.15 25.74 -33.03
CA MET A 579 23.40 25.00 -32.91
C MET A 579 23.59 24.14 -34.16
N GLY A 580 24.48 24.58 -35.06
CA GLY A 580 24.79 23.84 -36.29
C GLY A 580 25.30 22.41 -36.02
N PRO A 581 25.22 21.49 -37.02
CA PRO A 581 25.57 20.07 -36.86
C PRO A 581 27.01 19.78 -36.40
N GLN A 582 27.89 20.79 -36.38
CA GLN A 582 29.28 20.68 -35.93
C GLN A 582 29.46 20.74 -34.40
N SER A 583 28.40 21.04 -33.63
CA SER A 583 28.43 21.11 -32.14
C SER A 583 27.71 19.94 -31.44
N LEU A 584 27.44 18.83 -32.14
CA LEU A 584 26.93 17.60 -31.53
C LEU A 584 27.90 17.09 -30.45
N PRO A 585 27.44 16.85 -29.20
CA PRO A 585 28.27 16.25 -28.17
C PRO A 585 28.87 14.93 -28.67
N MET A 586 30.21 14.88 -28.66
CA MET A 586 31.09 13.88 -29.30
C MET A 586 30.94 12.42 -28.84
N ALA A 587 30.00 12.12 -27.97
CA ALA A 587 29.46 10.80 -27.62
C ALA A 587 28.28 11.09 -26.68
N GLY A 588 27.08 10.62 -26.99
CA GLY A 588 25.97 10.80 -26.05
C GLY A 588 26.29 10.11 -24.71
N VAL A 589 25.74 10.63 -23.62
CA VAL A 589 25.88 10.01 -22.29
C VAL A 589 25.11 8.69 -22.29
N PRO A 590 25.73 7.54 -21.94
CA PRO A 590 25.05 6.26 -21.93
C PRO A 590 23.81 6.30 -21.04
N LEU A 591 22.73 5.66 -21.49
CA LEU A 591 21.47 5.66 -20.76
C LEU A 591 21.53 4.61 -19.64
N ARG A 592 21.65 5.08 -18.39
CA ARG A 592 21.71 4.24 -17.17
C ARG A 592 20.35 4.01 -16.52
N CYS A 593 19.31 4.67 -17.03
CA CYS A 593 17.93 4.40 -16.64
C CYS A 593 17.28 3.51 -17.68
N SER A 594 16.72 2.39 -17.25
CA SER A 594 16.14 1.43 -18.16
C SER A 594 14.92 0.75 -17.57
N LEU A 595 14.14 0.15 -18.46
CA LEU A 595 12.91 -0.54 -18.11
C LEU A 595 13.20 -2.02 -17.82
N SER A 596 13.02 -2.44 -16.57
CA SER A 596 13.12 -3.84 -16.15
C SER A 596 11.98 -4.68 -16.71
N ALA A 597 12.25 -5.89 -17.21
CA ALA A 597 11.20 -6.83 -17.60
C ALA A 597 10.34 -7.31 -16.41
N GLY A 598 10.89 -7.30 -15.19
CA GLY A 598 10.18 -7.68 -13.98
C GLY A 598 11.11 -7.84 -12.78
N LEU A 599 10.60 -7.52 -11.59
CA LEU A 599 11.37 -7.60 -10.35
C LEU A 599 11.00 -8.88 -9.57
N PRO A 600 11.96 -9.53 -8.86
CA PRO A 600 13.38 -9.18 -8.77
C PRO A 600 14.27 -9.86 -9.84
N HIS A 601 13.75 -10.85 -10.57
CA HIS A 601 14.59 -11.73 -11.41
C HIS A 601 15.18 -11.07 -12.67
N PHE A 602 14.60 -9.96 -13.15
CA PHE A 602 15.07 -9.20 -14.32
C PHE A 602 15.37 -7.75 -13.92
N ALA A 603 16.02 -7.59 -12.77
CA ALA A 603 16.25 -6.29 -12.18
C ALA A 603 17.60 -5.66 -12.53
N GLU A 604 18.62 -6.44 -12.88
CA GLU A 604 20.00 -5.95 -13.02
C GLU A 604 20.79 -6.65 -14.14
N GLY A 605 21.97 -6.09 -14.44
CA GLY A 605 22.94 -6.66 -15.37
C GLY A 605 22.36 -6.92 -16.77
N MET A 606 22.83 -7.99 -17.40
CA MET A 606 22.33 -8.41 -18.71
C MET A 606 20.84 -8.75 -18.69
N TRP A 607 20.30 -9.19 -17.56
CA TRP A 607 18.93 -9.71 -17.45
C TRP A 607 17.85 -8.62 -17.37
N ARG A 608 18.21 -7.35 -17.22
CA ARG A 608 17.25 -6.28 -16.99
C ARG A 608 16.41 -5.95 -18.23
N CYS A 609 17.09 -5.79 -19.36
CA CYS A 609 16.54 -5.17 -20.56
C CYS A 609 16.26 -6.21 -21.66
N TRP A 610 14.98 -6.42 -21.93
CA TRP A 610 14.51 -7.29 -23.00
C TRP A 610 13.72 -6.49 -24.02
N GLY A 611 14.10 -6.52 -25.31
CA GLY A 611 13.48 -5.72 -26.37
C GLY A 611 11.98 -6.01 -26.50
N ARG A 612 11.61 -7.28 -26.48
CA ARG A 612 10.20 -7.72 -26.49
C ARG A 612 9.40 -7.12 -25.34
N ASP A 613 9.80 -7.38 -24.09
CA ASP A 613 9.09 -6.89 -22.90
C ASP A 613 9.05 -5.36 -22.85
N THR A 614 10.15 -4.72 -23.25
CA THR A 614 10.26 -3.26 -23.30
C THR A 614 9.20 -2.67 -24.20
N PHE A 615 9.08 -3.13 -25.45
CA PHE A 615 8.19 -2.50 -26.43
C PHE A 615 6.73 -2.93 -26.31
N ILE A 616 6.43 -4.08 -25.73
CA ILE A 616 5.07 -4.42 -25.29
C ILE A 616 4.61 -3.44 -24.19
N ALA A 617 5.48 -3.16 -23.22
CA ALA A 617 5.09 -2.41 -22.03
C ALA A 617 5.27 -0.88 -22.17
N LEU A 618 6.01 -0.39 -23.17
CA LEU A 618 6.34 1.03 -23.34
C LEU A 618 5.09 1.92 -23.41
N ARG A 619 4.03 1.47 -24.11
CA ARG A 619 2.77 2.22 -24.18
C ARG A 619 2.14 2.41 -22.80
N GLY A 620 2.01 1.35 -22.01
CA GLY A 620 1.36 1.40 -20.69
C GLY A 620 2.21 2.10 -19.63
N CYS A 621 3.52 1.84 -19.63
CA CYS A 621 4.42 2.34 -18.58
C CYS A 621 4.97 3.73 -18.83
N MET A 622 4.98 4.19 -20.08
CA MET A 622 5.56 5.48 -20.44
C MET A 622 4.56 6.41 -21.14
N LEU A 623 3.94 5.96 -22.24
CA LEU A 623 3.10 6.85 -23.06
C LEU A 623 1.83 7.30 -22.33
N LEU A 624 1.09 6.35 -21.74
CA LEU A 624 -0.14 6.66 -21.00
C LEU A 624 0.12 7.47 -19.72
N THR A 625 1.35 7.43 -19.21
CA THR A 625 1.81 8.21 -18.05
C THR A 625 2.51 9.52 -18.45
N GLU A 626 2.56 9.86 -19.74
CA GLU A 626 3.20 11.06 -20.30
C GLU A 626 4.73 11.16 -20.08
N ARG A 627 5.41 10.03 -19.96
CA ARG A 627 6.87 9.93 -19.80
C ARG A 627 7.58 9.87 -21.17
N PHE A 628 7.31 10.85 -22.02
CA PHE A 628 7.68 10.83 -23.44
C PHE A 628 9.19 10.88 -23.68
N ASP A 629 9.93 11.70 -22.93
CA ASP A 629 11.36 11.86 -23.15
C ASP A 629 12.13 10.55 -22.87
N GLU A 630 11.70 9.82 -21.85
CA GLU A 630 12.23 8.50 -21.50
C GLU A 630 11.84 7.44 -22.54
N ALA A 631 10.58 7.44 -23.00
CA ALA A 631 10.12 6.55 -24.07
C ALA A 631 10.93 6.74 -25.36
N ALA A 632 11.13 7.99 -25.79
CA ALA A 632 11.91 8.28 -26.99
C ALA A 632 13.37 7.87 -26.82
N SER A 633 13.97 8.11 -25.66
CA SER A 633 15.34 7.69 -25.37
C SER A 633 15.49 6.16 -25.50
N ILE A 634 14.57 5.39 -24.92
CA ILE A 634 14.55 3.92 -25.05
C ILE A 634 14.41 3.50 -26.52
N ILE A 635 13.46 4.08 -27.26
CA ILE A 635 13.22 3.75 -28.68
C ILE A 635 14.50 3.96 -29.51
N LEU A 636 15.15 5.11 -29.35
CA LEU A 636 16.34 5.47 -30.11
C LEU A 636 17.58 4.67 -29.67
N SER A 637 17.72 4.37 -28.38
CA SER A 637 18.78 3.51 -27.87
C SER A 637 18.69 2.10 -28.47
N TYR A 638 17.51 1.50 -28.56
CA TYR A 638 17.35 0.21 -29.25
C TYR A 638 17.51 0.31 -30.77
N ALA A 639 17.11 1.43 -31.39
CA ALA A 639 17.35 1.68 -32.82
C ALA A 639 18.85 1.66 -33.16
N SER A 640 19.71 2.16 -32.26
CA SER A 640 21.17 2.12 -32.43
C SER A 640 21.72 0.69 -32.53
N LEU A 641 21.01 -0.28 -31.94
CA LEU A 641 21.37 -1.69 -31.88
C LEU A 641 20.79 -2.49 -33.05
N VAL A 642 20.11 -1.89 -34.03
CA VAL A 642 19.57 -2.66 -35.15
C VAL A 642 20.69 -3.41 -35.89
N ARG A 643 20.47 -4.71 -36.09
CA ARG A 643 21.37 -5.61 -36.83
C ARG A 643 20.60 -6.79 -37.41
N HIS A 644 21.01 -7.28 -38.58
CA HIS A 644 20.29 -8.28 -39.37
C HIS A 644 18.83 -7.93 -39.71
N GLY A 645 18.47 -6.64 -39.69
CA GLY A 645 17.09 -6.16 -39.77
C GLY A 645 16.29 -6.39 -38.48
N LEU A 646 16.94 -6.67 -37.36
CA LEU A 646 16.31 -7.06 -36.10
C LEU A 646 16.69 -6.14 -34.95
N ILE A 647 15.77 -6.06 -33.98
CA ILE A 647 16.00 -5.53 -32.64
C ILE A 647 16.44 -6.69 -31.74
N PRO A 648 17.46 -6.53 -30.89
CA PRO A 648 17.90 -7.60 -30.01
C PRO A 648 16.84 -7.95 -28.97
N ASN A 649 16.72 -9.25 -28.65
CA ASN A 649 15.86 -9.69 -27.55
C ASN A 649 16.50 -9.31 -26.22
N LEU A 650 17.75 -9.73 -26.02
CA LEU A 650 18.56 -9.37 -24.86
C LEU A 650 19.49 -8.25 -25.28
N THR A 651 19.46 -7.08 -24.64
CA THR A 651 20.40 -5.99 -25.00
C THR A 651 21.81 -6.21 -24.45
N GLY A 652 21.96 -7.09 -23.46
CA GLY A 652 23.17 -7.21 -22.66
C GLY A 652 23.28 -6.07 -21.64
N GLU A 653 24.48 -5.90 -21.08
CA GLU A 653 24.75 -4.95 -19.99
C GLU A 653 25.54 -3.71 -20.42
N GLY A 654 25.99 -3.67 -21.69
CA GLY A 654 26.70 -2.54 -22.29
C GLY A 654 28.22 -2.52 -22.06
N GLN A 655 28.80 -3.50 -21.35
CA GLN A 655 30.25 -3.60 -21.11
C GLN A 655 30.82 -4.97 -21.51
N GLY A 656 30.36 -6.07 -20.88
CA GLY A 656 30.89 -7.42 -21.12
C GLY A 656 29.97 -8.33 -21.92
N VAL A 657 28.66 -8.22 -21.71
CA VAL A 657 27.66 -9.01 -22.44
C VAL A 657 27.04 -8.21 -23.57
N HIS A 658 27.13 -8.76 -24.77
CA HIS A 658 26.65 -8.15 -25.99
C HIS A 658 25.18 -8.52 -26.31
N PRO A 659 24.47 -7.69 -27.12
CA PRO A 659 23.10 -7.98 -27.51
C PRO A 659 22.92 -9.30 -28.25
N ARG A 660 21.81 -10.00 -28.02
CA ARG A 660 21.44 -11.27 -28.67
C ARG A 660 20.24 -11.10 -29.60
N TYR A 661 20.34 -11.60 -30.84
CA TYR A 661 19.34 -11.46 -31.91
C TYR A 661 18.67 -12.80 -32.22
N ASN A 662 18.05 -13.40 -31.20
CA ASN A 662 17.38 -14.70 -31.29
C ASN A 662 15.85 -14.61 -31.43
N CYS A 663 15.31 -13.40 -31.48
CA CYS A 663 13.87 -13.16 -31.60
C CYS A 663 13.52 -12.52 -32.95
N ARG A 664 12.33 -12.84 -33.45
CA ARG A 664 11.76 -12.22 -34.66
C ARG A 664 10.61 -11.26 -34.35
N ASP A 665 10.13 -11.22 -33.10
CA ASP A 665 8.96 -10.45 -32.70
C ASP A 665 9.31 -9.07 -32.11
N ALA A 666 10.44 -8.93 -31.42
CA ALA A 666 10.84 -7.66 -30.78
C ALA A 666 10.90 -6.48 -31.76
N VAL A 667 11.34 -6.71 -33.01
CA VAL A 667 11.38 -5.66 -34.04
C VAL A 667 10.01 -5.13 -34.41
N TRP A 668 8.99 -6.00 -34.49
CA TRP A 668 7.63 -5.60 -34.81
C TRP A 668 6.95 -4.90 -33.65
N PHE A 669 7.21 -5.34 -32.41
CA PHE A 669 6.77 -4.59 -31.22
C PHE A 669 7.46 -3.23 -31.11
N TRP A 670 8.75 -3.14 -31.44
CA TRP A 670 9.48 -1.87 -31.50
C TRP A 670 8.87 -0.91 -32.52
N LEU A 671 8.64 -1.36 -33.77
CA LEU A 671 7.99 -0.54 -34.80
C LEU A 671 6.59 -0.09 -34.38
N TYR A 672 5.80 -0.98 -33.78
CA TYR A 672 4.48 -0.64 -33.23
C TYR A 672 4.58 0.38 -32.08
N ALA A 673 5.62 0.30 -31.25
CA ALA A 673 5.87 1.27 -30.18
C ALA A 673 6.27 2.65 -30.74
N VAL A 674 7.06 2.71 -31.83
CA VAL A 674 7.35 3.96 -32.56
C VAL A 674 6.06 4.59 -33.08
N MET A 675 5.20 3.79 -33.75
CA MET A 675 3.88 4.24 -34.20
C MET A 675 3.03 4.78 -33.05
N CYS A 676 2.96 4.05 -31.93
CA CYS A 676 2.21 4.49 -30.76
C CYS A 676 2.75 5.82 -30.19
N TYR A 677 4.07 5.98 -30.13
CA TYR A 677 4.70 7.21 -29.68
C TYR A 677 4.30 8.39 -30.58
N ASP A 678 4.50 8.26 -31.90
CA ASP A 678 4.23 9.31 -32.87
C ASP A 678 2.74 9.73 -32.86
N ASN A 679 1.83 8.75 -32.80
CA ASN A 679 0.39 9.01 -32.70
C ASN A 679 -0.01 9.75 -31.41
N VAL A 680 0.59 9.39 -30.27
CA VAL A 680 0.26 10.05 -28.99
C VAL A 680 0.77 11.49 -28.97
N ILE A 681 1.98 11.75 -29.49
CA ILE A 681 2.54 13.10 -29.56
C ILE A 681 1.69 14.00 -30.46
N LYS A 682 1.34 13.56 -31.68
CA LYS A 682 0.48 14.34 -32.60
C LYS A 682 -0.87 14.72 -31.98
N ASN A 683 -1.57 13.75 -31.38
CA ASN A 683 -2.85 14.01 -30.72
C ASN A 683 -2.72 14.94 -29.50
N SER A 684 -1.58 14.93 -28.81
CA SER A 684 -1.36 15.81 -27.66
C SER A 684 -1.18 17.28 -28.07
N GLU A 685 -0.66 17.54 -29.27
CA GLU A 685 -0.48 18.90 -29.81
C GLU A 685 -1.81 19.50 -30.30
N ASP A 686 -2.68 18.69 -30.89
CA ASP A 686 -4.03 19.10 -31.35
C ASP A 686 -4.95 19.52 -30.18
N VAL A 687 -4.77 18.94 -28.99
CA VAL A 687 -5.55 19.29 -27.79
C VAL A 687 -5.04 20.58 -27.15
N ILE A 688 -3.76 20.92 -27.32
CA ILE A 688 -3.18 22.16 -26.80
C ILE A 688 -3.53 23.34 -27.70
N SER A 689 -3.58 23.16 -29.02
CA SER A 689 -3.93 24.20 -29.99
C SER A 689 -5.42 24.60 -29.97
N THR A 690 -6.29 23.75 -29.43
CA THR A 690 -7.76 23.97 -29.36
C THR A 690 -8.26 24.60 -28.06
N ARG A 691 -7.39 24.86 -27.08
CA ARG A 691 -7.77 25.63 -25.88
C ARG A 691 -7.68 27.13 -26.17
N SER A 692 -8.83 27.75 -26.43
CA SER A 692 -8.98 29.22 -26.44
C SER A 692 -8.64 29.82 -25.07
N PRO A 693 -8.09 31.07 -25.01
CA PRO A 693 -7.69 31.71 -23.75
C PRO A 693 -8.83 31.95 -22.75
N GLU A 694 -10.09 31.83 -23.18
CA GLU A 694 -11.27 32.25 -22.41
C GLU A 694 -11.74 31.25 -21.34
N ASP A 695 -11.28 30.00 -21.36
CA ASP A 695 -11.71 28.97 -20.38
C ASP A 695 -10.91 28.97 -19.06
N SER A 696 -10.11 30.02 -18.81
CA SER A 696 -9.28 30.13 -17.59
C SER A 696 -9.90 30.95 -16.44
N GLU A 697 -11.08 31.53 -16.63
CA GLU A 697 -11.81 32.26 -15.60
C GLU A 697 -13.19 31.63 -15.36
N THR A 698 -13.31 30.63 -14.47
CA THR A 698 -14.47 30.39 -13.59
C THR A 698 -14.37 29.01 -12.91
N ASN A 699 -13.69 28.96 -11.76
CA ASN A 699 -14.11 28.23 -10.55
C ASN A 699 -12.96 28.21 -9.53
N SER A 700 -12.85 29.32 -8.79
CA SER A 700 -12.00 29.44 -7.60
C SER A 700 -12.88 29.78 -6.41
N SER A 701 -13.25 28.76 -5.63
CA SER A 701 -13.69 28.94 -4.24
C SER A 701 -13.12 27.81 -3.37
N TYR A 702 -11.80 27.67 -3.41
CA TYR A 702 -11.04 27.06 -2.31
C TYR A 702 -9.75 27.85 -2.14
N SER A 703 -9.70 28.61 -1.06
CA SER A 703 -8.58 29.45 -0.64
C SER A 703 -7.38 28.59 -0.25
N ALA A 704 -6.44 28.42 -1.19
CA ALA A 704 -5.07 28.05 -0.91
C ALA A 704 -4.29 29.29 -0.42
N PRO A 705 -3.31 29.16 0.50
CA PRO A 705 -2.48 30.29 0.91
C PRO A 705 -1.63 30.79 -0.26
N GLN A 706 -1.56 32.11 -0.42
CA GLN A 706 -0.72 32.79 -1.41
C GLN A 706 0.75 32.37 -1.25
N VAL A 707 1.24 31.58 -2.19
CA VAL A 707 2.66 31.37 -2.43
C VAL A 707 3.09 32.39 -3.47
N ASN A 708 4.10 33.19 -3.14
CA ASN A 708 4.71 34.18 -4.04
C ASN A 708 5.02 33.56 -5.40
N THR A 709 4.33 34.03 -6.43
CA THR A 709 4.48 33.63 -7.83
C THR A 709 5.74 34.28 -8.43
N HIS A 710 6.90 33.77 -8.07
CA HIS A 710 8.14 33.95 -8.84
C HIS A 710 8.98 32.66 -8.72
N SER A 711 8.59 31.64 -9.49
CA SER A 711 9.41 30.50 -9.97
C SER A 711 8.56 29.28 -10.36
N ALA A 712 7.49 29.49 -11.14
CA ALA A 712 6.85 28.40 -11.87
C ALA A 712 7.67 28.06 -13.12
N ALA A 713 8.91 27.60 -12.92
CA ALA A 713 9.78 26.99 -13.91
C ALA A 713 10.15 25.57 -13.42
N GLY A 714 9.11 24.79 -13.09
CA GLY A 714 9.21 23.39 -12.69
C GLY A 714 8.92 22.44 -13.85
N GLY A 715 9.41 22.75 -15.06
CA GLY A 715 9.62 21.73 -16.07
C GLY A 715 10.70 20.78 -15.57
N SER A 716 10.57 19.48 -15.84
CA SER A 716 11.53 18.46 -15.44
C SER A 716 12.97 18.97 -15.62
N ARG A 717 13.79 19.01 -14.57
CA ARG A 717 15.23 19.34 -14.68
C ARG A 717 16.05 18.33 -15.49
N LEU A 718 15.37 17.32 -16.08
CA LEU A 718 15.89 16.39 -17.09
C LEU A 718 15.40 16.68 -18.53
N SER A 719 14.49 17.63 -18.75
CA SER A 719 14.11 18.04 -20.11
C SER A 719 15.12 19.05 -20.63
N TRP A 720 16.22 18.55 -21.20
CA TRP A 720 17.13 19.35 -22.03
C TRP A 720 16.52 19.68 -23.41
N ILE A 721 15.22 19.45 -23.61
CA ILE A 721 14.51 19.59 -24.88
C ILE A 721 13.33 20.56 -24.65
N PRO A 722 13.34 21.76 -25.26
CA PRO A 722 12.23 22.70 -25.21
C PRO A 722 10.92 22.06 -25.71
N LEU A 723 9.76 22.55 -25.26
CA LEU A 723 8.45 22.11 -25.75
C LEU A 723 8.37 22.13 -27.30
N ALA A 724 9.07 23.09 -27.93
CA ALA A 724 9.19 23.25 -29.38
C ALA A 724 10.02 22.15 -30.10
N ALA A 725 10.73 21.29 -29.37
CA ALA A 725 11.43 20.13 -29.93
C ALA A 725 10.66 18.81 -29.71
N ARG A 726 9.51 18.85 -29.02
CA ARG A 726 8.54 17.75 -29.00
C ARG A 726 7.66 17.68 -30.26
N SER A 727 7.60 18.79 -31.02
CA SER A 727 6.87 18.89 -32.30
C SER A 727 7.63 18.33 -33.50
N GLN A 728 8.88 17.88 -33.32
CA GLN A 728 9.60 17.15 -34.35
C GLN A 728 9.24 15.66 -34.25
N SER A 729 8.77 15.07 -35.36
CA SER A 729 8.44 13.65 -35.40
C SER A 729 9.64 12.80 -34.98
N ILE A 730 9.37 11.75 -34.19
CA ILE A 730 10.41 10.79 -33.78
C ILE A 730 11.13 10.16 -34.97
N LEU A 731 10.48 10.13 -36.15
CA LEU A 731 11.02 9.63 -37.41
C LEU A 731 12.25 10.41 -37.91
N GLU A 732 12.34 11.70 -37.63
CA GLU A 732 13.47 12.55 -38.06
C GLU A 732 14.61 12.57 -37.04
N ARG A 733 14.38 12.01 -35.84
CA ARG A 733 15.37 12.09 -34.77
C ARG A 733 16.64 11.31 -35.14
N PRO A 734 17.82 11.91 -34.92
CA PRO A 734 19.09 11.29 -35.26
C PRO A 734 19.36 10.08 -34.36
N VAL A 735 19.74 8.96 -34.98
CA VAL A 735 20.18 7.75 -34.30
C VAL A 735 21.64 7.51 -34.66
N TRP A 736 22.49 7.39 -33.65
CA TRP A 736 23.85 6.92 -33.85
C TRP A 736 23.85 5.40 -34.00
N ARG A 737 24.32 4.88 -35.12
CA ARG A 737 24.41 3.44 -35.36
C ARG A 737 25.58 2.83 -34.58
N TRP A 738 25.26 1.99 -33.60
CA TRP A 738 26.27 1.19 -32.88
C TRP A 738 26.97 0.25 -33.87
N PHE A 739 26.19 -0.41 -34.74
CA PHE A 739 26.69 -1.17 -35.89
C PHE A 739 26.74 -0.29 -37.13
N PRO A 740 27.92 -0.02 -37.73
CA PRO A 740 28.08 0.91 -38.85
C PRO A 740 27.15 0.62 -40.04
N SER A 741 26.84 -0.66 -40.26
CA SER A 741 25.80 -1.13 -41.16
C SER A 741 25.24 -2.43 -40.61
N ASP A 742 24.08 -2.83 -41.11
CA ASP A 742 23.41 -4.05 -40.66
C ASP A 742 24.18 -5.35 -40.99
N MET A 743 25.13 -5.30 -41.94
CA MET A 743 26.06 -6.40 -42.28
C MET A 743 27.41 -6.34 -41.57
N ALA A 744 27.62 -5.39 -40.64
CA ALA A 744 28.94 -5.21 -40.04
C ALA A 744 29.49 -6.51 -39.42
N SER A 745 30.72 -6.87 -39.83
CA SER A 745 31.49 -7.97 -39.26
C SER A 745 32.21 -7.50 -37.99
N GLY A 746 32.04 -8.22 -36.88
CA GLY A 746 32.70 -7.88 -35.60
C GLY A 746 31.83 -7.06 -34.65
N TRP A 747 32.23 -6.99 -33.38
CA TRP A 747 31.61 -6.05 -32.42
C TRP A 747 32.36 -4.74 -32.64
N PRO A 748 31.68 -3.58 -32.62
CA PRO A 748 32.37 -2.31 -32.71
C PRO A 748 33.41 -2.27 -31.59
N VAL A 749 34.70 -2.31 -31.94
CA VAL A 749 35.76 -2.25 -30.95
C VAL A 749 35.73 -0.83 -30.37
N GLU A 750 35.47 -0.72 -29.07
CA GLU A 750 35.68 0.51 -28.32
C GLU A 750 37.18 0.86 -28.34
N LYS A 751 37.61 1.61 -29.36
CA LYS A 751 38.85 2.39 -29.26
C LYS A 751 38.47 3.88 -29.31
N PRO A 752 38.53 4.60 -28.16
CA PRO A 752 38.19 6.02 -28.05
C PRO A 752 39.04 6.98 -28.90
N GLU A 753 40.00 6.48 -29.68
CA GLU A 753 41.16 7.24 -30.18
C GLU A 753 41.05 7.72 -31.65
N ARG A 754 39.91 7.56 -32.34
CA ARG A 754 39.70 8.14 -33.68
C ARG A 754 38.39 8.92 -33.75
N ARG A 755 38.38 10.08 -33.11
CA ARG A 755 37.14 10.74 -32.65
C ARG A 755 36.42 11.63 -33.67
N ASN A 756 37.05 12.32 -34.63
CA ASN A 756 36.32 13.44 -35.28
C ASN A 756 35.72 13.16 -36.68
N SER A 757 36.23 12.22 -37.49
CA SER A 757 35.75 12.03 -38.88
C SER A 757 34.83 10.81 -39.11
N VAL A 758 34.75 9.87 -38.16
CA VAL A 758 34.00 8.60 -38.31
C VAL A 758 32.60 8.65 -37.65
N ILE A 759 32.30 9.69 -36.87
CA ILE A 759 31.05 9.78 -36.09
C ILE A 759 29.88 10.28 -36.94
N SER A 760 30.08 11.26 -37.85
CA SER A 760 28.99 11.79 -38.67
C SER A 760 28.44 10.77 -39.69
N SER A 761 29.27 9.86 -40.18
CA SER A 761 28.85 8.84 -41.16
C SER A 761 27.97 7.73 -40.58
N ARG A 762 27.79 7.67 -39.26
CA ARG A 762 26.94 6.68 -38.57
C ARG A 762 25.65 7.26 -38.01
N VAL A 763 25.42 8.56 -38.17
CA VAL A 763 24.18 9.20 -37.73
C VAL A 763 23.22 9.24 -38.90
N GLN A 764 22.04 8.64 -38.72
CA GLN A 764 20.96 8.67 -39.69
C GLN A 764 19.63 8.91 -38.97
N PRO A 765 18.63 9.53 -39.64
CA PRO A 765 17.31 9.67 -39.05
C PRO A 765 16.67 8.31 -38.83
N LEU A 766 15.79 8.22 -37.83
CA LEU A 766 15.12 6.97 -37.46
C LEU A 766 14.36 6.33 -38.64
N HIS A 767 13.74 7.12 -39.52
CA HIS A 767 13.01 6.58 -40.67
C HIS A 767 13.88 5.76 -41.63
N GLU A 768 15.18 6.08 -41.77
CA GLU A 768 16.11 5.30 -42.60
C GLU A 768 16.43 3.94 -41.97
N ILE A 769 16.52 3.87 -40.64
CA ILE A 769 16.68 2.60 -39.92
C ILE A 769 15.44 1.73 -40.09
N ILE A 770 14.25 2.33 -39.98
CA ILE A 770 12.98 1.63 -40.20
C ILE A 770 12.93 1.08 -41.64
N GLN A 771 13.32 1.90 -42.63
CA GLN A 771 13.33 1.47 -44.04
C GLN A 771 14.31 0.30 -44.25
N GLU A 772 15.51 0.36 -43.68
CA GLU A 772 16.50 -0.72 -43.72
C GLU A 772 15.93 -2.04 -43.14
N VAL A 773 15.26 -1.97 -41.99
CA VAL A 773 14.60 -3.12 -41.34
C VAL A 773 13.55 -3.76 -42.25
N LEU A 774 12.64 -2.94 -42.80
CA LEU A 774 11.57 -3.44 -43.67
C LEU A 774 12.11 -4.03 -44.95
N GLN A 775 13.09 -3.37 -45.57
CA GLN A 775 13.76 -3.86 -46.76
C GLN A 775 14.43 -5.20 -46.50
N ARG A 776 15.07 -5.41 -45.34
CA ARG A 776 15.68 -6.69 -44.97
C ARG A 776 14.67 -7.80 -44.77
N HIS A 777 13.55 -7.53 -44.11
CA HIS A 777 12.50 -8.53 -43.95
C HIS A 777 11.94 -9.01 -45.30
N VAL A 778 11.79 -8.10 -46.26
CA VAL A 778 11.29 -8.43 -47.60
C VAL A 778 12.35 -9.11 -48.48
N SER A 779 13.61 -8.66 -48.43
CA SER A 779 14.71 -9.32 -49.15
C SER A 779 15.06 -10.71 -48.58
N GLY A 780 14.71 -10.97 -47.32
CA GLY A 780 15.04 -12.19 -46.60
C GLY A 780 16.26 -12.01 -45.69
N ILE A 781 16.15 -12.52 -44.47
CA ILE A 781 17.16 -12.52 -43.43
C ILE A 781 17.59 -13.96 -43.20
N GLN A 782 18.89 -14.22 -43.33
CA GLN A 782 19.47 -15.52 -43.03
C GLN A 782 20.85 -15.33 -42.38
N PHE A 783 21.01 -15.82 -41.16
CA PHE A 783 22.30 -15.81 -40.46
C PHE A 783 22.35 -16.88 -39.37
N THR A 784 23.56 -17.27 -38.97
CA THR A 784 23.78 -18.03 -37.73
C THR A 784 24.08 -17.06 -36.60
N GLU A 785 23.45 -17.23 -35.43
CA GLU A 785 23.71 -16.39 -34.25
C GLU A 785 25.21 -16.29 -33.99
N ARG A 786 25.65 -15.06 -33.73
CA ARG A 786 27.07 -14.82 -33.49
C ARG A 786 27.49 -15.47 -32.17
N ASN A 787 28.65 -16.12 -32.18
CA ASN A 787 29.16 -16.92 -31.05
C ASN A 787 28.25 -18.12 -30.72
N ALA A 788 27.51 -18.64 -31.70
CA ALA A 788 26.70 -19.85 -31.56
C ALA A 788 27.48 -20.99 -30.89
N GLY A 789 26.80 -21.68 -29.98
CA GLY A 789 27.35 -22.77 -29.19
C GLY A 789 27.00 -22.63 -27.70
N PRO A 790 27.47 -23.58 -26.87
CA PRO A 790 27.07 -23.71 -25.47
C PRO A 790 27.34 -22.49 -24.59
N ASN A 791 28.32 -21.66 -24.94
CA ASN A 791 28.64 -20.44 -24.21
C ASN A 791 27.60 -19.32 -24.39
N LEU A 792 26.86 -19.33 -25.52
CA LEU A 792 25.77 -18.39 -25.79
C LEU A 792 24.43 -18.95 -25.30
N ASP A 793 24.20 -20.25 -25.52
CA ASP A 793 23.01 -20.96 -25.12
C ASP A 793 23.37 -22.42 -24.81
N GLU A 794 23.33 -22.80 -23.54
CA GLU A 794 23.77 -24.11 -23.05
C GLU A 794 22.84 -25.28 -23.43
N HIS A 795 21.68 -24.99 -24.03
CA HIS A 795 20.67 -26.00 -24.34
C HIS A 795 20.35 -26.09 -25.83
N MET A 796 20.39 -24.97 -26.55
CA MET A 796 20.00 -24.91 -27.95
C MET A 796 20.87 -25.81 -28.84
N GLN A 797 20.20 -26.53 -29.76
CA GLN A 797 20.86 -27.36 -30.77
C GLN A 797 21.51 -26.49 -31.86
N PRO A 798 22.55 -26.97 -32.58
CA PRO A 798 23.22 -26.23 -33.65
C PRO A 798 22.26 -25.60 -34.68
N GLU A 799 21.21 -26.31 -35.05
CA GLU A 799 20.18 -25.87 -36.01
C GLU A 799 19.35 -24.69 -35.47
N GLY A 800 19.17 -24.61 -34.15
CA GLY A 800 18.41 -23.55 -33.49
C GLY A 800 19.07 -22.17 -33.61
N PHE A 801 20.40 -22.13 -33.74
CA PHE A 801 21.14 -20.89 -33.94
C PHE A 801 21.01 -20.32 -35.36
N ASN A 802 20.48 -21.09 -36.32
CA ASN A 802 20.24 -20.62 -37.68
C ASN A 802 18.90 -19.88 -37.75
N ILE A 803 18.98 -18.57 -37.95
CA ILE A 803 17.82 -17.67 -38.03
C ILE A 803 17.48 -17.43 -39.49
N THR A 804 16.24 -17.71 -39.86
CA THR A 804 15.64 -17.44 -41.16
C THR A 804 14.36 -16.64 -40.97
N ILE A 805 14.25 -15.47 -41.60
CA ILE A 805 13.05 -14.63 -41.55
C ILE A 805 12.83 -14.03 -42.94
N SER A 806 11.59 -14.00 -43.41
CA SER A 806 11.22 -13.40 -44.69
C SER A 806 9.79 -12.88 -44.64
N VAL A 807 9.37 -12.20 -45.71
CA VAL A 807 7.97 -11.91 -45.98
C VAL A 807 7.57 -12.72 -47.20
N ASP A 808 6.51 -13.52 -47.09
CA ASP A 808 5.97 -14.22 -48.26
C ASP A 808 5.36 -13.19 -49.22
N PRO A 809 5.91 -13.01 -50.43
CA PRO A 809 5.43 -11.99 -51.35
C PRO A 809 3.99 -12.26 -51.82
N ASN A 810 3.46 -13.48 -51.73
CA ASN A 810 2.10 -13.80 -52.17
C ASN A 810 1.05 -13.40 -51.12
N THR A 811 1.34 -13.68 -49.86
CA THR A 811 0.41 -13.41 -48.74
C THR A 811 0.68 -12.07 -48.06
N GLY A 812 1.91 -11.56 -48.15
CA GLY A 812 2.39 -10.43 -47.36
C GLY A 812 2.74 -10.80 -45.91
N PHE A 813 2.64 -12.08 -45.52
CA PHE A 813 2.85 -12.48 -44.13
C PHE A 813 4.35 -12.51 -43.78
N PRO A 814 4.74 -12.02 -42.58
CA PRO A 814 6.04 -12.35 -42.02
C PRO A 814 6.11 -13.85 -41.71
N CYS A 815 7.17 -14.49 -42.17
CA CYS A 815 7.45 -15.91 -42.03
C CYS A 815 8.86 -16.09 -41.45
N GLY A 816 9.11 -17.17 -40.72
CA GLY A 816 10.49 -17.48 -40.31
C GLY A 816 10.60 -18.48 -39.18
N GLY A 817 11.80 -18.67 -38.67
CA GLY A 817 12.09 -19.64 -37.63
C GLY A 817 12.22 -21.07 -38.16
N ASN A 818 12.40 -22.02 -37.24
CA ASN A 818 12.47 -23.44 -37.51
C ASN A 818 12.05 -24.23 -36.27
N ALA A 819 11.90 -25.56 -36.40
CA ALA A 819 11.47 -26.44 -35.30
C ALA A 819 12.41 -26.47 -34.08
N PHE A 820 13.62 -25.89 -34.17
CA PHE A 820 14.65 -25.90 -33.15
C PHE A 820 14.89 -24.53 -32.50
N ASN A 821 14.10 -23.51 -32.84
CA ASN A 821 14.25 -22.17 -32.27
C ASN A 821 12.97 -21.61 -31.63
N CYS A 822 13.18 -20.53 -30.88
CA CYS A 822 12.19 -19.87 -30.02
C CYS A 822 12.03 -18.39 -30.39
N GLY A 823 11.69 -18.10 -31.66
CA GLY A 823 11.69 -16.73 -32.17
C GLY A 823 10.59 -15.80 -31.64
N THR A 824 9.56 -16.32 -30.97
CA THR A 824 8.41 -15.54 -30.44
C THR A 824 8.41 -15.52 -28.92
N TRP A 825 7.55 -14.70 -28.29
CA TRP A 825 7.43 -14.60 -26.84
C TRP A 825 7.14 -15.91 -26.10
N MET A 826 6.62 -16.92 -26.79
CA MET A 826 6.50 -18.28 -26.26
C MET A 826 7.83 -19.03 -26.46
N ASP A 827 8.87 -18.67 -25.69
CA ASP A 827 10.28 -18.96 -26.00
C ASP A 827 10.97 -20.03 -25.12
N LYS A 828 10.21 -20.85 -24.40
CA LYS A 828 10.81 -21.88 -23.54
C LYS A 828 11.59 -22.94 -24.33
N MET A 829 12.91 -22.92 -24.18
CA MET A 829 13.82 -24.00 -24.58
C MET A 829 13.87 -25.06 -23.47
N GLY A 830 13.70 -26.34 -23.84
CA GLY A 830 13.80 -27.46 -22.91
C GLY A 830 15.23 -27.67 -22.41
N SER A 831 15.36 -28.13 -21.16
CA SER A 831 16.65 -28.21 -20.45
C SER A 831 16.84 -29.43 -19.55
N SER A 832 15.92 -30.40 -19.58
CA SER A 832 16.03 -31.64 -18.80
C SER A 832 16.61 -32.76 -19.66
N ASP A 833 17.77 -33.27 -19.26
CA ASP A 833 18.32 -34.51 -19.81
C ASP A 833 17.48 -35.71 -19.38
N ARG A 834 17.04 -35.73 -18.12
CA ARG A 834 16.31 -36.84 -17.51
C ARG A 834 14.98 -37.09 -18.19
N ALA A 835 14.28 -36.02 -18.59
CA ALA A 835 13.04 -36.12 -19.32
C ALA A 835 13.24 -36.19 -20.86
N GLY A 836 14.48 -36.03 -21.35
CA GLY A 836 14.80 -36.08 -22.77
C GLY A 836 14.34 -34.86 -23.57
N ASN A 837 14.09 -33.72 -22.92
CA ASN A 837 13.58 -32.50 -23.58
C ASN A 837 14.66 -31.42 -23.82
N ARG A 838 15.91 -31.63 -23.40
CA ARG A 838 17.01 -30.68 -23.60
C ARG A 838 17.17 -30.28 -25.08
N GLY A 839 17.22 -28.97 -25.32
CA GLY A 839 17.43 -28.40 -26.65
C GLY A 839 16.24 -28.55 -27.60
N LYS A 840 15.08 -28.98 -27.10
CA LYS A 840 13.81 -28.97 -27.83
C LYS A 840 13.00 -27.75 -27.41
N PRO A 841 12.58 -26.88 -28.34
CA PRO A 841 11.60 -25.84 -28.05
C PRO A 841 10.29 -26.44 -27.55
N ALA A 842 9.71 -25.88 -26.51
CA ALA A 842 8.39 -26.30 -26.04
C ALA A 842 7.27 -25.79 -26.96
N THR A 843 7.46 -24.61 -27.53
CA THR A 843 6.48 -23.94 -28.38
C THR A 843 7.19 -23.30 -29.57
N PRO A 844 7.79 -24.10 -30.47
CA PRO A 844 8.31 -23.56 -31.73
C PRO A 844 7.10 -23.01 -32.49
N ARG A 845 7.16 -21.72 -32.82
CA ARG A 845 6.10 -21.01 -33.56
C ARG A 845 6.67 -20.50 -34.87
N ASP A 846 7.35 -21.36 -35.60
CA ASP A 846 7.88 -21.05 -36.92
C ASP A 846 6.74 -20.90 -37.96
N GLY A 847 7.07 -20.43 -39.17
CA GLY A 847 6.06 -19.98 -40.13
C GLY A 847 5.54 -18.58 -39.77
N SER A 848 4.26 -18.30 -40.00
CA SER A 848 3.64 -17.00 -39.74
C SER A 848 2.83 -16.99 -38.45
N ALA A 849 3.39 -16.44 -37.37
CA ALA A 849 2.65 -16.24 -36.12
C ALA A 849 1.63 -15.11 -36.24
N VAL A 850 0.42 -15.33 -35.72
CA VAL A 850 -0.74 -14.45 -35.91
C VAL A 850 -0.49 -13.00 -35.46
N GLU A 851 0.21 -12.79 -34.33
CA GLU A 851 0.49 -11.46 -33.81
C GLU A 851 1.43 -10.66 -34.69
N LEU A 852 2.37 -11.33 -35.37
CA LEU A 852 3.31 -10.67 -36.27
C LEU A 852 2.60 -10.13 -37.50
N VAL A 853 1.66 -10.90 -38.05
CA VAL A 853 0.85 -10.46 -39.19
C VAL A 853 0.05 -9.19 -38.84
N GLY A 854 -0.54 -9.15 -37.62
CA GLY A 854 -1.24 -7.98 -37.13
C GLY A 854 -0.33 -6.77 -36.95
N LEU A 855 0.83 -6.95 -36.33
CA LEU A 855 1.81 -5.88 -36.11
C LEU A 855 2.34 -5.32 -37.44
N VAL A 856 2.67 -6.18 -38.41
CA VAL A 856 3.06 -5.77 -39.76
C VAL A 856 1.96 -4.93 -40.41
N HIS A 857 0.71 -5.40 -40.38
CA HIS A 857 -0.42 -4.64 -40.93
C HIS A 857 -0.54 -3.25 -40.28
N ALA A 858 -0.44 -3.16 -38.95
CA ALA A 858 -0.53 -1.89 -38.23
C ALA A 858 0.60 -0.93 -38.64
N VAL A 859 1.84 -1.42 -38.67
CA VAL A 859 3.02 -0.63 -39.02
C VAL A 859 2.98 -0.18 -40.48
N VAL A 860 2.73 -1.09 -41.43
CA VAL A 860 2.66 -0.74 -42.86
C VAL A 860 1.50 0.22 -43.12
N SER A 861 0.35 0.05 -42.45
CA SER A 861 -0.78 0.97 -42.58
C SER A 861 -0.43 2.36 -42.07
N TRP A 862 0.36 2.46 -41.00
CA TRP A 862 0.84 3.74 -40.49
C TRP A 862 1.86 4.36 -41.42
N LEU A 863 2.81 3.60 -41.96
CA LEU A 863 3.81 4.12 -42.90
C LEU A 863 3.19 4.61 -44.21
N ASP A 864 2.18 3.90 -44.73
CA ASP A 864 1.39 4.35 -45.89
C ASP A 864 0.73 5.72 -45.62
N GLN A 865 0.10 5.87 -44.45
CA GLN A 865 -0.48 7.15 -44.03
C GLN A 865 0.58 8.24 -43.88
N MET A 866 1.73 7.93 -43.27
CA MET A 866 2.83 8.89 -43.10
C MET A 866 3.45 9.28 -44.43
N HIS A 867 3.51 8.36 -45.40
CA HIS A 867 3.98 8.64 -46.74
C HIS A 867 3.09 9.67 -47.45
N HIS A 868 1.77 9.57 -47.26
CA HIS A 868 0.80 10.50 -47.84
C HIS A 868 0.59 11.79 -47.03
N THR A 869 1.11 11.87 -45.81
CA THR A 869 1.00 13.05 -44.95
C THR A 869 2.17 14.01 -45.23
N SER A 870 1.89 15.30 -45.40
CA SER A 870 2.93 16.30 -45.62
C SER A 870 3.71 16.63 -44.34
N SER A 871 5.04 16.67 -44.43
CA SER A 871 5.92 17.10 -43.35
C SER A 871 5.92 18.62 -43.19
N PRO A 872 6.04 19.18 -41.96
CA PRO A 872 6.19 20.62 -41.73
C PRO A 872 7.38 21.25 -42.45
N THR A 873 8.42 20.47 -42.76
CA THR A 873 9.64 20.91 -43.47
C THR A 873 9.53 20.78 -45.00
N GLY A 874 8.36 20.37 -45.52
CA GLY A 874 8.12 20.10 -46.92
C GLY A 874 8.39 18.64 -47.30
N GLY A 875 7.61 18.08 -48.23
CA GLY A 875 7.68 16.66 -48.60
C GLY A 875 6.81 15.76 -47.73
N SER A 876 7.12 14.46 -47.69
CA SER A 876 6.37 13.46 -46.93
C SER A 876 6.94 13.27 -45.51
N CYS A 877 6.09 13.01 -44.51
CA CYS A 877 6.52 12.61 -43.16
C CYS A 877 7.31 11.29 -43.16
N TYR A 878 7.07 10.42 -44.13
CA TYR A 878 7.86 9.20 -44.36
C TYR A 878 8.30 9.12 -45.84
N PRO A 879 9.59 9.36 -46.15
CA PRO A 879 10.03 9.57 -47.53
C PRO A 879 9.80 8.38 -48.48
N HIS A 880 9.72 7.16 -47.95
CA HIS A 880 9.68 5.92 -48.74
C HIS A 880 8.23 5.48 -49.03
N SER A 881 7.96 5.03 -50.26
CA SER A 881 6.64 4.57 -50.73
C SER A 881 6.46 3.04 -50.72
N GLY A 882 7.51 2.31 -50.34
CA GLY A 882 7.54 0.84 -50.36
C GLY A 882 8.95 0.28 -50.20
N VAL A 883 9.10 -1.01 -50.54
CA VAL A 883 10.36 -1.76 -50.51
C VAL A 883 10.55 -2.56 -51.80
N GLN A 884 11.76 -3.01 -52.08
CA GLN A 884 12.07 -3.84 -53.25
C GLN A 884 11.99 -5.32 -52.93
N LEU A 885 11.27 -6.10 -53.74
CA LEU A 885 11.28 -7.57 -53.70
C LEU A 885 12.61 -8.12 -54.25
N SER A 886 12.91 -9.37 -53.91
CA SER A 886 14.10 -10.08 -54.41
C SER A 886 14.10 -10.29 -55.93
N ASP A 887 12.93 -10.28 -56.57
CA ASP A 887 12.79 -10.35 -58.04
C ASP A 887 12.91 -8.99 -58.73
N GLY A 888 13.25 -7.93 -57.98
CA GLY A 888 13.42 -6.56 -58.46
C GLY A 888 12.12 -5.76 -58.60
N LYS A 889 10.94 -6.36 -58.36
CA LYS A 889 9.68 -5.62 -58.37
C LYS A 889 9.56 -4.72 -57.14
N PHE A 890 8.98 -3.54 -57.33
CA PHE A 890 8.68 -2.64 -56.23
C PHE A 890 7.39 -3.09 -55.54
N PHE A 891 7.43 -3.19 -54.22
CA PHE A 891 6.32 -3.59 -53.36
C PHE A 891 5.88 -2.38 -52.55
N THR A 892 4.82 -1.71 -53.02
CA THR A 892 4.30 -0.51 -52.35
C THR A 892 3.66 -0.87 -51.01
N TRP A 893 3.52 0.11 -50.11
CA TRP A 893 2.79 -0.11 -48.85
C TRP A 893 1.34 -0.55 -49.08
N SER A 894 0.66 0.07 -50.05
CA SER A 894 -0.70 -0.28 -50.46
C SER A 894 -0.80 -1.72 -50.99
N ASP A 895 0.15 -2.16 -51.84
CA ASP A 895 0.19 -3.55 -52.32
C ASP A 895 0.37 -4.55 -51.17
N TRP A 896 1.19 -4.19 -50.18
CA TRP A 896 1.44 -5.04 -49.02
C TRP A 896 0.18 -5.16 -48.15
N LEU A 897 -0.49 -4.04 -47.88
CA LEU A 897 -1.75 -4.02 -47.13
C LEU A 897 -2.85 -4.83 -47.82
N ASP A 898 -3.00 -4.69 -49.13
CA ASP A 898 -3.99 -5.43 -49.90
C ASP A 898 -3.74 -6.95 -49.84
N ARG A 899 -2.48 -7.39 -49.91
CA ARG A 899 -2.14 -8.82 -49.73
C ARG A 899 -2.45 -9.31 -48.32
N LEU A 900 -2.09 -8.55 -47.29
CA LEU A 900 -2.41 -8.88 -45.90
C LEU A 900 -3.92 -9.01 -45.70
N GLN A 901 -4.69 -8.02 -46.15
CA GLN A 901 -6.14 -7.97 -45.99
C GLN A 901 -6.85 -9.11 -46.72
N ARG A 902 -6.47 -9.38 -47.98
CA ARG A 902 -7.10 -10.45 -48.79
C ARG A 902 -6.80 -11.85 -48.26
N ASN A 903 -5.64 -12.05 -47.64
CA ASN A 903 -5.19 -13.38 -47.23
C ASN A 903 -5.39 -13.68 -45.75
N PHE A 904 -5.42 -12.69 -44.84
CA PHE A 904 -5.43 -12.95 -43.39
C PHE A 904 -6.53 -13.95 -42.97
N GLU A 905 -7.80 -13.64 -43.16
CA GLU A 905 -8.86 -14.57 -42.75
C GLU A 905 -8.88 -15.86 -43.58
N ARG A 906 -8.45 -15.82 -44.85
CA ARG A 906 -8.38 -17.02 -45.69
C ARG A 906 -7.47 -18.09 -45.08
N TYR A 907 -6.36 -17.69 -44.48
CA TYR A 907 -5.40 -18.61 -43.88
C TYR A 907 -5.61 -18.81 -42.37
N PHE A 908 -6.00 -17.78 -41.62
CA PHE A 908 -6.11 -17.86 -40.17
C PHE A 908 -7.48 -18.25 -39.63
N TRP A 909 -8.59 -17.99 -40.34
CA TRP A 909 -9.92 -18.33 -39.81
C TRP A 909 -10.23 -19.82 -39.93
N ILE A 910 -10.71 -20.44 -38.84
CA ILE A 910 -11.26 -21.79 -38.86
C ILE A 910 -12.79 -21.71 -38.79
N PRO A 911 -13.53 -22.08 -39.87
CA PRO A 911 -14.99 -22.01 -39.89
C PRO A 911 -15.65 -22.88 -38.82
N SER A 912 -16.81 -22.43 -38.34
CA SER A 912 -17.58 -23.14 -37.30
C SER A 912 -18.25 -24.41 -37.80
N ASP A 913 -18.49 -24.46 -39.10
CA ASP A 913 -19.13 -25.53 -39.86
C ASP A 913 -18.12 -26.46 -40.55
N THR A 914 -16.81 -26.30 -40.27
CA THR A 914 -15.78 -27.16 -40.87
C THR A 914 -16.01 -28.65 -40.53
N THR A 915 -16.01 -29.48 -41.57
CA THR A 915 -16.11 -30.95 -41.46
C THR A 915 -14.74 -31.63 -41.42
N ASP A 916 -13.64 -30.88 -41.51
CA ASP A 916 -12.28 -31.42 -41.43
C ASP A 916 -12.04 -32.03 -40.04
N PRO A 917 -11.82 -33.37 -39.94
CA PRO A 917 -11.58 -34.05 -38.67
C PRO A 917 -10.42 -33.47 -37.85
N SER A 918 -9.41 -32.89 -38.52
CA SER A 918 -8.24 -32.30 -37.86
C SER A 918 -8.52 -30.93 -37.20
N LEU A 919 -9.64 -30.28 -37.55
CA LEU A 919 -10.02 -28.94 -37.07
C LEU A 919 -11.23 -28.95 -36.13
N VAL A 920 -11.84 -30.12 -35.87
CA VAL A 920 -13.10 -30.26 -35.14
C VAL A 920 -13.05 -29.71 -33.71
N TYR A 921 -11.90 -29.81 -33.04
CA TYR A 921 -11.73 -29.35 -31.65
C TYR A 921 -11.64 -27.83 -31.51
N ASN A 922 -11.23 -27.13 -32.58
CA ASN A 922 -10.87 -25.73 -32.57
C ASN A 922 -11.58 -24.99 -33.73
N ARG A 923 -12.91 -24.93 -33.66
CA ARG A 923 -13.78 -24.29 -34.66
C ARG A 923 -14.22 -22.90 -34.24
N GLY A 924 -14.46 -22.02 -35.21
CA GLY A 924 -14.92 -20.65 -34.95
C GLY A 924 -13.87 -19.77 -34.28
N ILE A 925 -12.59 -20.10 -34.47
CA ILE A 925 -11.45 -19.38 -33.89
C ILE A 925 -10.47 -18.97 -34.98
N TYR A 926 -9.44 -18.20 -34.60
CA TYR A 926 -8.28 -17.92 -35.45
C TYR A 926 -7.11 -18.82 -35.06
N ARG A 927 -6.42 -19.37 -36.06
CA ARG A 927 -5.16 -20.12 -35.93
C ARG A 927 -4.13 -19.30 -35.17
N ASP A 928 -3.25 -19.98 -34.45
CA ASP A 928 -2.14 -19.35 -33.74
C ASP A 928 -0.97 -19.03 -34.67
N SER A 929 -0.75 -19.87 -35.68
CA SER A 929 0.23 -19.69 -36.73
C SER A 929 -0.22 -20.32 -38.05
N VAL A 930 0.50 -20.04 -39.13
CA VAL A 930 0.31 -20.67 -40.44
C VAL A 930 1.66 -21.14 -40.97
N GLY A 931 1.77 -22.42 -41.33
CA GLY A 931 2.96 -22.99 -41.94
C GLY A 931 4.06 -23.35 -40.93
N SER A 932 3.69 -23.67 -39.68
CA SER A 932 4.67 -24.18 -38.71
C SER A 932 5.14 -25.60 -39.05
N SER A 933 6.38 -25.93 -38.71
CA SER A 933 7.00 -27.24 -38.99
C SER A 933 6.25 -28.41 -38.35
N ALA A 934 5.60 -28.19 -37.21
CA ALA A 934 4.84 -29.23 -36.51
C ALA A 934 3.40 -29.40 -37.03
N GLY A 935 2.88 -28.44 -37.80
CA GLY A 935 1.56 -28.45 -38.44
C GLY A 935 0.37 -28.35 -37.48
N TYR A 936 0.29 -29.21 -36.46
CA TYR A 936 -0.82 -29.20 -35.49
C TYR A 936 -0.84 -27.94 -34.62
N THR A 937 0.33 -27.35 -34.38
CA THR A 937 0.50 -26.12 -33.57
C THR A 937 -0.20 -24.91 -34.17
N ASP A 938 -0.37 -24.88 -35.50
CA ASP A 938 -1.11 -23.82 -36.20
C ASP A 938 -2.55 -23.71 -35.70
N ASN A 939 -3.17 -24.85 -35.38
CA ASN A 939 -4.60 -24.94 -35.07
C ASN A 939 -4.93 -24.83 -33.58
N GLN A 940 -3.96 -24.48 -32.73
CA GLN A 940 -4.18 -24.38 -31.30
C GLN A 940 -4.93 -23.10 -30.91
N LEU A 941 -5.90 -23.22 -30.01
CA LEU A 941 -6.53 -22.04 -29.40
C LEU A 941 -5.58 -21.43 -28.36
N ARG A 942 -5.01 -20.28 -28.72
CA ARG A 942 -4.08 -19.48 -27.91
C ARG A 942 -4.50 -18.01 -27.88
N PRO A 943 -4.03 -17.21 -26.90
CA PRO A 943 -4.44 -15.82 -26.78
C PRO A 943 -3.76 -14.87 -27.79
N ASN A 944 -2.83 -15.36 -28.62
CA ASN A 944 -1.99 -14.51 -29.47
C ASN A 944 -2.76 -13.72 -30.53
N PHE A 945 -3.87 -14.26 -31.07
CA PHE A 945 -4.67 -13.56 -32.08
C PHE A 945 -5.33 -12.27 -31.53
N LEU A 946 -5.48 -12.18 -30.20
CA LEU A 946 -6.00 -10.98 -29.56
C LEU A 946 -5.06 -9.78 -29.75
N VAL A 947 -3.75 -10.02 -29.92
CA VAL A 947 -2.79 -8.96 -30.28
C VAL A 947 -3.20 -8.34 -31.61
N THR A 948 -3.42 -9.21 -32.61
CA THR A 948 -3.83 -8.81 -33.95
C THR A 948 -5.15 -8.07 -33.95
N MET A 949 -6.12 -8.50 -33.14
CA MET A 949 -7.41 -7.81 -33.01
C MET A 949 -7.25 -6.39 -32.45
N VAL A 950 -6.32 -6.17 -31.52
CA VAL A 950 -6.07 -4.83 -30.95
C VAL A 950 -5.34 -3.93 -31.93
N VAL A 951 -4.29 -4.42 -32.59
CA VAL A 951 -3.43 -3.58 -33.45
C VAL A 951 -3.96 -3.40 -34.87
N ALA A 952 -4.71 -4.38 -35.38
CA ALA A 952 -5.18 -4.43 -36.76
C ALA A 952 -6.62 -4.98 -36.85
N PRO A 953 -7.61 -4.32 -36.22
CA PRO A 953 -9.01 -4.80 -36.21
C PRO A 953 -9.62 -4.89 -37.62
N LYS A 954 -9.11 -4.13 -38.59
CA LYS A 954 -9.57 -4.14 -39.99
C LYS A 954 -9.36 -5.49 -40.69
N LEU A 955 -8.42 -6.32 -40.22
CA LEU A 955 -8.18 -7.65 -40.76
C LEU A 955 -9.34 -8.63 -40.50
N PHE A 956 -10.24 -8.30 -39.57
CA PHE A 956 -11.25 -9.22 -39.08
C PHE A 956 -12.65 -8.89 -39.59
N THR A 957 -13.40 -9.91 -40.00
CA THR A 957 -14.85 -9.80 -40.15
C THR A 957 -15.48 -9.69 -38.76
N PRO A 958 -16.25 -8.62 -38.44
CA PRO A 958 -16.73 -8.38 -37.07
C PRO A 958 -17.48 -9.56 -36.43
N LYS A 959 -18.31 -10.27 -37.21
CA LYS A 959 -19.05 -11.45 -36.75
C LYS A 959 -18.12 -12.60 -36.33
N ARG A 960 -17.06 -12.85 -37.12
CA ARG A 960 -16.07 -13.91 -36.85
C ARG A 960 -15.21 -13.53 -35.64
N ALA A 961 -14.79 -12.27 -35.56
CA ALA A 961 -14.05 -11.75 -34.41
C ALA A 961 -14.83 -11.92 -33.10
N TRP A 962 -16.09 -11.50 -33.09
CA TRP A 962 -16.95 -11.62 -31.91
C TRP A 962 -17.10 -13.06 -31.44
N GLN A 963 -17.30 -13.98 -32.39
CA GLN A 963 -17.38 -15.41 -32.09
C GLN A 963 -16.09 -15.94 -31.45
N ALA A 964 -14.93 -15.62 -32.04
CA ALA A 964 -13.65 -16.04 -31.49
C ALA A 964 -13.37 -15.43 -30.10
N LEU A 965 -13.80 -14.18 -29.87
CA LEU A 965 -13.67 -13.50 -28.57
C LEU A 965 -14.51 -14.18 -27.48
N GLU A 966 -15.76 -14.56 -27.77
CA GLU A 966 -16.58 -15.31 -26.79
C GLU A 966 -15.95 -16.66 -26.45
N ILE A 967 -15.43 -17.38 -27.45
CA ILE A 967 -14.70 -18.64 -27.22
C ILE A 967 -13.43 -18.41 -26.38
N ALA A 968 -12.65 -17.37 -26.67
CA ALA A 968 -11.45 -17.03 -25.90
C ALA A 968 -11.79 -16.60 -24.48
N LYS A 969 -12.87 -15.85 -24.27
CA LYS A 969 -13.37 -15.49 -22.95
C LYS A 969 -13.77 -16.73 -22.14
N GLU A 970 -14.48 -17.67 -22.75
CA GLU A 970 -14.90 -18.91 -22.09
C GLU A 970 -13.70 -19.81 -21.78
N LYS A 971 -12.81 -20.03 -22.76
CA LYS A 971 -11.76 -21.07 -22.68
C LYS A 971 -10.41 -20.56 -22.19
N LEU A 972 -10.07 -19.30 -22.45
CA LEU A 972 -8.74 -18.74 -22.15
C LEU A 972 -8.75 -17.74 -21.01
N ALA A 973 -9.84 -17.03 -20.70
CA ALA A 973 -9.81 -16.04 -19.63
C ALA A 973 -9.81 -16.71 -18.24
N GLY A 974 -8.77 -16.45 -17.46
CA GLY A 974 -8.69 -16.77 -16.04
C GLY A 974 -9.02 -15.57 -15.14
N PRO A 975 -8.97 -15.73 -13.80
CA PRO A 975 -9.35 -14.68 -12.86
C PRO A 975 -8.44 -13.45 -12.91
N LEU A 976 -7.14 -13.65 -13.16
CA LEU A 976 -6.12 -12.59 -13.21
C LEU A 976 -5.27 -12.60 -14.50
N GLY A 977 -5.42 -13.61 -15.36
CA GLY A 977 -4.52 -13.85 -16.49
C GLY A 977 -5.18 -14.66 -17.61
N MET A 978 -4.68 -14.54 -18.83
CA MET A 978 -5.08 -15.41 -19.96
C MET A 978 -4.28 -16.72 -19.97
N ARG A 979 -4.97 -17.87 -20.12
CA ARG A 979 -4.34 -19.16 -20.38
C ARG A 979 -3.55 -19.09 -21.68
N THR A 980 -2.37 -19.71 -21.67
CA THR A 980 -1.47 -19.71 -22.85
C THR A 980 -1.85 -20.74 -23.90
N LEU A 981 -2.65 -21.73 -23.50
CA LEU A 981 -3.22 -22.78 -24.33
C LEU A 981 -4.58 -23.20 -23.75
N SER A 982 -5.54 -23.58 -24.61
CA SER A 982 -6.84 -24.08 -24.16
C SER A 982 -6.72 -25.38 -23.37
N GLU A 983 -7.55 -25.54 -22.33
CA GLU A 983 -7.55 -26.75 -21.48
C GLU A 983 -7.98 -28.03 -22.21
N ASN A 984 -8.64 -27.88 -23.35
CA ASN A 984 -9.07 -29.00 -24.19
C ASN A 984 -7.93 -29.57 -25.04
N ASP A 985 -6.78 -28.89 -25.10
CA ASP A 985 -5.62 -29.36 -25.86
C ASP A 985 -4.83 -30.42 -25.07
N MET A 986 -4.40 -31.50 -25.72
CA MET A 986 -3.65 -32.58 -25.07
C MET A 986 -2.29 -32.14 -24.51
N ALA A 987 -1.71 -31.07 -25.06
CA ALA A 987 -0.46 -30.48 -24.59
C ALA A 987 -0.65 -29.61 -23.34
N TYR A 988 -1.89 -29.30 -22.93
CA TYR A 988 -2.17 -28.47 -21.77
C TYR A 988 -1.66 -29.09 -20.46
N ARG A 989 -0.88 -28.32 -19.70
CA ARG A 989 -0.35 -28.68 -18.37
C ARG A 989 -0.45 -27.49 -17.44
N GLY A 990 -1.52 -27.42 -16.65
CA GLY A 990 -1.93 -26.22 -15.90
C GLY A 990 -0.99 -25.67 -14.80
N ASN A 991 0.09 -26.38 -14.42
CA ASN A 991 0.97 -25.98 -13.31
C ASN A 991 2.43 -25.86 -13.78
N TYR A 992 2.97 -24.64 -13.78
CA TYR A 992 4.39 -24.42 -14.07
C TYR A 992 5.25 -24.54 -12.81
N ASP A 993 6.31 -25.33 -12.91
CA ASP A 993 7.37 -25.49 -11.91
C ASP A 993 8.72 -25.66 -12.62
N ASN A 994 9.58 -24.64 -12.53
CA ASN A 994 10.89 -24.66 -13.18
C ASN A 994 11.91 -25.57 -12.48
N SER A 995 11.66 -25.92 -11.21
CA SER A 995 12.55 -26.73 -10.38
C SER A 995 12.30 -28.24 -10.54
N ASN A 996 11.15 -28.62 -11.08
CA ASN A 996 10.79 -30.00 -11.34
C ASN A 996 11.75 -30.65 -12.36
N ASP A 997 12.66 -31.52 -11.95
CA ASP A 997 13.51 -32.31 -12.84
C ASP A 997 13.12 -33.81 -12.82
N GLY A 998 11.81 -34.06 -12.93
CA GLY A 998 11.25 -35.40 -13.09
C GLY A 998 11.51 -35.98 -14.48
N THR A 999 10.83 -37.08 -14.80
CA THR A 999 10.93 -37.77 -16.10
C THR A 999 9.83 -37.39 -17.09
N ASP A 1000 8.86 -36.57 -16.67
CA ASP A 1000 7.78 -36.12 -17.56
C ASP A 1000 8.28 -35.02 -18.51
N TYR A 1001 8.41 -35.40 -19.79
CA TYR A 1001 8.85 -34.55 -20.89
C TYR A 1001 8.12 -33.20 -20.93
N ALA A 1002 6.81 -33.19 -20.67
CA ALA A 1002 5.95 -32.02 -20.88
C ALA A 1002 6.09 -30.95 -19.80
N ILE A 1003 6.61 -31.29 -18.61
CA ILE A 1003 6.66 -30.37 -17.47
C ILE A 1003 8.06 -30.21 -16.87
N ALA A 1004 8.98 -31.15 -17.12
CA ALA A 1004 10.32 -31.11 -16.55
C ALA A 1004 11.07 -29.82 -16.96
N ARG A 1005 11.73 -29.22 -15.97
CA ARG A 1005 12.41 -27.92 -16.01
C ARG A 1005 11.52 -26.80 -16.54
N GLY A 1006 10.22 -26.90 -16.28
CA GLY A 1006 9.21 -25.93 -16.69
C GLY A 1006 8.96 -25.89 -18.19
N PHE A 1007 9.11 -27.01 -18.90
CA PHE A 1007 8.84 -27.11 -20.35
C PHE A 1007 7.44 -26.58 -20.72
N ASN A 1008 6.45 -26.77 -19.84
CA ASN A 1008 5.10 -26.28 -20.02
C ASN A 1008 4.90 -24.77 -19.82
N TYR A 1009 5.95 -23.95 -19.68
CA TYR A 1009 5.83 -22.52 -19.36
C TYR A 1009 4.81 -21.73 -20.23
N HIS A 1010 4.67 -22.09 -21.51
CA HIS A 1010 3.68 -21.52 -22.45
C HIS A 1010 2.58 -22.50 -22.88
N GLN A 1011 2.31 -23.51 -22.06
CA GLN A 1011 1.27 -24.52 -22.24
C GLN A 1011 0.44 -24.67 -20.96
N VAL A 1012 0.39 -23.61 -20.15
CA VAL A 1012 -0.23 -23.58 -18.82
C VAL A 1012 -1.54 -22.79 -18.79
N GLY A 1013 -2.38 -23.16 -17.83
CA GLY A 1013 -3.52 -22.37 -17.39
C GLY A 1013 -3.10 -21.35 -16.34
N THR A 1014 -3.79 -20.22 -16.31
CA THR A 1014 -3.58 -19.17 -15.31
C THR A 1014 -4.25 -19.53 -14.00
N ASN A 1015 -3.85 -20.65 -13.39
CA ASN A 1015 -4.09 -20.90 -11.97
C ASN A 1015 -3.12 -20.09 -11.11
N ILE A 1016 -3.17 -18.77 -11.33
CA ILE A 1016 -2.43 -17.77 -10.56
C ILE A 1016 -2.72 -17.93 -9.07
N HIS A 1017 -3.88 -18.48 -8.65
CA HIS A 1017 -4.16 -18.71 -7.23
C HIS A 1017 -3.22 -19.72 -6.53
N LYS A 1018 -2.82 -20.83 -7.17
CA LYS A 1018 -1.90 -21.81 -6.55
C LYS A 1018 -0.43 -21.40 -6.65
N GLN A 1019 -0.06 -20.68 -7.71
CA GLN A 1019 1.27 -20.09 -7.85
C GLN A 1019 1.42 -18.85 -6.95
N ALA A 1020 0.48 -17.91 -6.96
CA ALA A 1020 0.48 -16.75 -6.09
C ALA A 1020 0.31 -17.11 -4.61
N SER A 1021 -0.49 -18.10 -4.22
CA SER A 1021 -0.59 -18.49 -2.80
C SER A 1021 0.72 -19.03 -2.22
N ARG A 1022 1.57 -19.68 -3.02
CA ARG A 1022 2.91 -20.15 -2.60
C ARG A 1022 4.00 -19.08 -2.78
N LEU A 1023 3.82 -18.15 -3.73
CA LEU A 1023 4.76 -17.05 -3.99
C LEU A 1023 4.53 -15.85 -3.05
N ILE A 1024 3.28 -15.58 -2.67
CA ILE A 1024 2.88 -14.57 -1.66
C ILE A 1024 3.34 -14.98 -0.26
N SER A 1025 3.34 -16.28 0.07
CA SER A 1025 3.91 -16.77 1.34
C SER A 1025 5.44 -16.78 1.39
N ALA A 1026 6.11 -16.52 0.26
CA ALA A 1026 7.57 -16.59 0.15
C ALA A 1026 8.21 -15.29 -0.39
N GLY A 1027 7.47 -14.17 -0.42
CA GLY A 1027 8.00 -12.86 -0.84
C GLY A 1027 8.40 -12.75 -2.31
N TYR A 1028 7.97 -13.69 -3.17
CA TYR A 1028 8.31 -13.67 -4.59
C TYR A 1028 7.30 -12.81 -5.38
N ASN A 1029 7.73 -11.59 -5.72
CA ASN A 1029 7.00 -10.74 -6.65
C ASN A 1029 7.17 -11.19 -8.11
N PHE A 1030 6.09 -10.97 -8.86
CA PHE A 1030 5.79 -11.39 -10.23
C PHE A 1030 6.82 -10.94 -11.29
N ALA A 1031 7.89 -11.71 -11.49
CA ALA A 1031 8.97 -11.28 -12.41
C ALA A 1031 8.78 -11.62 -13.90
N ARG A 1032 7.80 -12.45 -14.31
CA ARG A 1032 7.55 -12.72 -15.75
C ARG A 1032 6.12 -12.57 -16.23
N VAL A 1033 5.23 -12.08 -15.36
CA VAL A 1033 3.90 -11.73 -15.85
C VAL A 1033 3.85 -10.34 -16.43
N ARG A 1034 4.94 -9.59 -16.62
CA ARG A 1034 4.78 -8.33 -17.36
C ARG A 1034 4.37 -8.57 -18.81
N ALA A 1035 4.99 -9.48 -19.57
CA ALA A 1035 4.46 -9.85 -20.87
C ALA A 1035 3.06 -10.48 -20.76
N LEU A 1036 2.83 -11.43 -19.83
CA LEU A 1036 1.53 -12.11 -19.71
C LEU A 1036 0.39 -11.24 -19.18
N VAL A 1037 0.66 -10.30 -18.27
CA VAL A 1037 -0.27 -9.36 -17.62
C VAL A 1037 -0.36 -8.04 -18.39
N CYS A 1038 0.69 -7.56 -19.06
CA CYS A 1038 0.52 -6.54 -20.09
C CYS A 1038 -0.31 -7.11 -21.23
N LEU A 1039 -0.05 -8.34 -21.71
CA LEU A 1039 -0.93 -9.01 -22.67
C LEU A 1039 -2.33 -9.23 -22.07
N THR A 1040 -2.48 -9.67 -20.82
CA THR A 1040 -3.82 -9.83 -20.19
C THR A 1040 -4.57 -8.51 -20.01
N PHE A 1041 -3.94 -7.41 -19.59
CA PHE A 1041 -4.54 -6.07 -19.50
C PHE A 1041 -4.72 -5.39 -20.85
N TRP A 1042 -4.02 -5.86 -21.88
CA TRP A 1042 -4.20 -5.43 -23.25
C TRP A 1042 -5.28 -6.25 -23.97
N PHE A 1043 -5.56 -7.47 -23.49
CA PHE A 1043 -6.61 -8.37 -23.95
C PHE A 1043 -7.94 -8.23 -23.20
N ARG A 1044 -7.93 -7.78 -21.94
CA ARG A 1044 -9.13 -7.33 -21.19
C ARG A 1044 -9.39 -5.86 -21.47
#